data_AF-A0A8H8SZI9-F1
#
_entry.id   AF-A0A8H8SZI9-F1
#
_cell.length_a   1.000
_cell.length_b   1.000
_cell.length_c   1.000
_cell.angle_alpha   90.00
_cell.angle_beta   90.00
_cell.angle_gamma   90.00
#
_symmetry.space_group_name_H-M   'P 1'
#
loop_
_entity.id
_entity.type
_entity.pdbx_description
1 polymer ?
#
loop_
_entity_poly.entity_id
_entity_poly.type
_entity_poly.pdbx_seq_one_letter_code
_entity_poly.pdbx_strand_id
1 'polypeptide(L)'
;MSTNLVTSALPHVSPWTKHPIKVGPLGFQSPGTSVGFGEDSTPPVPRIYHSSSVISDSSGDIFIFGGESNGQTKNDTWIIRLLEDQGSRQRRNLDPTCIDVMTNLLETTGEAPSPRIGHENGEYVRKDNSTYILNLTTRHWTKLDIRPAPRPRIAPAACISGNHFIVYGGSGEKDGIIELCNDMWKLDLDSSVTKGTPRWERIQVTPDTVSPDERMGHTMVAYENKLYMYGGRHCKNHMWKDTWYFDMDARAWARVQCTSNCPPPRTNHSATLVKDVIYMFGGYDDQQEFGDMWCFNIAEQRWYQLPSMDYEPSPRSGHILATTKGRVLVLGGIVYRSVTPEMAQLVYVLNTNLINFSEQGRGPTFMPIDEWSGSTRIGDTLEGEFRDDLTVIRSDTDDTRVDKLVTALENLGSNAPKKLDQSTAAFGTQDTITRTMPATEVLKYLIAHGCRDVSKEVNILQVSDYPMSFGGFGDVYCATLQNGDRVGIKCVRMLTNSSLEGKKILKSAAHELYVWSKCKHPNVIELLGVMLFRDQIAMVSPWLDNGHLRTFLVQNPQIDRCALCAQVADGVAYLHRQSIVHGDLKPENILISQDHTPRLTDFGNSALAEYTLQFTHSSTVQGMSLRWAAPEIIQEESKPTHASDVYALGMIIFEVISREMPYAGAKDSAIVFKVVGGVKPTRPEAHIPKGIEQADRLWSMLNSCWANEPEERPNAFEVKNLIAKITPQGLLSHVDLE
;
A
#
# COMPACT_ATOMS: atom_id res chain seq x y z
N MET A 1 -36.67 40.13 -14.31
CA MET A 1 -35.46 39.95 -15.16
C MET A 1 -34.25 40.01 -14.25
N SER A 2 -33.66 38.87 -13.98
CA SER A 2 -32.37 38.75 -13.28
C SER A 2 -31.77 37.44 -13.77
N THR A 3 -30.99 37.55 -14.83
CA THR A 3 -30.29 36.46 -15.50
C THR A 3 -29.14 35.98 -14.61
N ASN A 4 -29.22 34.74 -14.13
CA ASN A 4 -28.10 34.02 -13.55
C ASN A 4 -27.11 33.69 -14.68
N LEU A 5 -25.98 34.41 -14.69
CA LEU A 5 -24.81 34.04 -15.47
C LEU A 5 -24.21 32.78 -14.84
N VAL A 6 -24.47 31.62 -15.46
CA VAL A 6 -23.63 30.44 -15.30
C VAL A 6 -22.33 30.74 -16.02
N THR A 7 -21.27 31.09 -15.29
CA THR A 7 -19.91 31.10 -15.83
C THR A 7 -19.51 29.65 -16.10
N SER A 8 -19.60 29.22 -17.35
CA SER A 8 -18.93 28.01 -17.83
C SER A 8 -17.42 28.20 -17.62
N ALA A 9 -16.81 27.41 -16.74
CA ALA A 9 -15.36 27.38 -16.61
C ALA A 9 -14.76 26.96 -17.97
N LEU A 10 -13.84 27.77 -18.50
CA LEU A 10 -13.07 27.44 -19.70
C LEU A 10 -12.26 26.15 -19.44
N PRO A 11 -12.02 25.31 -20.46
CA PRO A 11 -11.19 24.13 -20.30
C PRO A 11 -9.76 24.53 -19.90
N HIS A 12 -9.16 23.82 -18.95
CA HIS A 12 -7.77 24.01 -18.52
C HIS A 12 -6.89 22.92 -19.12
N VAL A 13 -5.64 23.23 -19.50
CA VAL A 13 -4.65 22.23 -19.92
C VAL A 13 -4.16 21.49 -18.68
N SER A 14 -4.27 20.14 -18.65
CA SER A 14 -3.68 19.36 -17.56
C SER A 14 -2.15 19.58 -17.53
N PRO A 15 -1.54 19.90 -16.38
CA PRO A 15 -0.10 20.03 -16.27
C PRO A 15 0.60 18.67 -16.29
N TRP A 16 -0.14 17.57 -16.13
CA TRP A 16 0.37 16.21 -16.13
C TRP A 16 0.35 15.59 -17.52
N THR A 17 1.40 14.83 -17.80
CA THR A 17 1.46 13.91 -18.94
C THR A 17 2.08 12.59 -18.55
N LYS A 18 1.72 11.52 -19.27
CA LYS A 18 2.27 10.18 -19.10
C LYS A 18 3.00 9.76 -20.37
N HIS A 19 4.23 9.28 -20.23
CA HIS A 19 5.09 8.97 -21.35
C HIS A 19 5.69 7.57 -21.21
N PRO A 20 5.61 6.73 -22.25
CA PRO A 20 6.38 5.48 -22.28
C PRO A 20 7.87 5.80 -22.42
N ILE A 21 8.71 4.98 -21.80
CA ILE A 21 10.15 5.11 -21.96
C ILE A 21 10.61 4.50 -23.28
N LYS A 22 11.40 5.25 -24.05
CA LYS A 22 12.12 4.75 -25.24
C LYS A 22 13.55 4.41 -24.85
N VAL A 23 13.94 3.14 -24.99
CA VAL A 23 15.32 2.71 -24.78
C VAL A 23 16.14 3.08 -26.02
N GLY A 24 17.19 3.87 -25.86
CA GLY A 24 18.09 4.21 -26.96
C GLY A 24 18.94 3.02 -27.39
N PRO A 25 19.53 3.07 -28.60
CA PRO A 25 20.38 1.98 -29.09
C PRO A 25 21.59 1.77 -28.16
N LEU A 26 21.87 0.52 -27.80
CA LEU A 26 23.08 0.14 -27.07
C LEU A 26 24.29 0.65 -27.87
N GLY A 27 25.09 1.53 -27.26
CA GLY A 27 26.27 2.11 -27.90
C GLY A 27 27.23 1.01 -28.37
N PHE A 28 27.88 1.23 -29.51
CA PHE A 28 28.86 0.32 -30.14
C PHE A 28 29.77 -0.39 -29.13
N GLN A 29 29.69 -1.72 -29.09
CA GLN A 29 30.62 -2.59 -28.40
C GLN A 29 32.04 -2.33 -28.93
N SER A 30 32.94 -1.87 -28.07
CA SER A 30 34.38 -1.91 -28.36
C SER A 30 34.86 -3.36 -28.16
N PRO A 31 35.52 -4.00 -29.13
CA PRO A 31 35.95 -5.38 -28.97
C PRO A 31 37.09 -5.46 -27.95
N GLY A 32 36.84 -6.12 -26.81
CA GLY A 32 37.90 -6.57 -25.90
C GLY A 32 37.91 -5.93 -24.52
N THR A 33 36.86 -6.11 -23.73
CA THR A 33 36.96 -6.21 -22.26
C THR A 33 35.67 -6.81 -21.69
N SER A 34 35.61 -8.14 -21.62
CA SER A 34 34.52 -8.84 -20.95
C SER A 34 34.74 -8.78 -19.43
N VAL A 35 34.18 -7.76 -18.79
CA VAL A 35 33.82 -7.83 -17.37
C VAL A 35 32.31 -8.04 -17.34
N GLY A 36 31.88 -9.17 -16.79
CA GLY A 36 30.49 -9.63 -16.87
C GLY A 36 29.51 -8.65 -16.26
N PHE A 37 28.77 -7.94 -17.11
CA PHE A 37 27.51 -7.32 -16.79
C PHE A 37 26.41 -8.18 -17.42
N GLY A 38 25.41 -8.56 -16.61
CA GLY A 38 24.44 -9.58 -17.00
C GLY A 38 23.66 -9.20 -18.25
N GLU A 39 23.41 -10.19 -19.11
CA GLU A 39 22.44 -10.17 -20.22
C GLU A 39 20.98 -9.87 -19.76
N ASP A 40 20.78 -9.49 -18.49
CA ASP A 40 19.51 -9.32 -17.76
C ASP A 40 19.17 -7.85 -17.39
N SER A 41 19.75 -6.83 -18.07
CA SER A 41 19.41 -5.42 -17.77
C SER A 41 18.06 -5.03 -18.35
N THR A 42 17.03 -4.96 -17.50
CA THR A 42 15.70 -4.41 -17.83
C THR A 42 15.71 -2.89 -17.79
N PRO A 43 14.80 -2.20 -18.50
CA PRO A 43 14.63 -0.75 -18.43
C PRO A 43 14.59 -0.22 -16.98
N PRO A 44 14.95 1.06 -16.73
CA PRO A 44 15.12 1.58 -15.38
C PRO A 44 13.82 1.69 -14.57
N VAL A 45 12.65 1.54 -15.21
CA VAL A 45 11.33 1.47 -14.55
C VAL A 45 10.49 0.33 -15.15
N PRO A 46 9.61 -0.33 -14.38
CA PRO A 46 9.36 -0.12 -12.95
C PRO A 46 10.53 -0.57 -12.08
N ARG A 47 10.84 0.27 -11.08
CA ARG A 47 11.92 0.04 -10.14
C ARG A 47 11.61 0.75 -8.83
N ILE A 48 11.92 0.10 -7.73
CA ILE A 48 11.60 0.58 -6.37
C ILE A 48 12.88 0.81 -5.59
N TYR A 49 12.86 1.79 -4.68
CA TYR A 49 13.98 2.11 -3.79
C TYR A 49 15.32 2.36 -4.52
N HIS A 50 15.26 2.85 -5.76
CA HIS A 50 16.45 3.25 -6.51
C HIS A 50 16.92 4.64 -6.06
N SER A 51 18.20 4.92 -6.26
CA SER A 51 18.76 6.26 -6.05
C SER A 51 18.75 7.04 -7.35
N SER A 52 18.63 8.37 -7.26
CA SER A 52 18.68 9.22 -8.44
C SER A 52 19.24 10.60 -8.14
N SER A 53 19.79 11.26 -9.16
CA SER A 53 20.01 12.70 -9.13
C SER A 53 18.66 13.43 -9.12
N VAL A 54 18.30 14.02 -7.99
CA VAL A 54 17.02 14.76 -7.83
C VAL A 54 16.91 15.94 -8.80
N ILE A 55 18.03 16.56 -9.17
CA ILE A 55 18.09 17.64 -10.16
C ILE A 55 18.98 17.17 -11.31
N SER A 56 18.56 17.43 -12.55
CA SER A 56 19.33 17.09 -13.73
C SER A 56 20.66 17.84 -13.82
N ASP A 57 21.61 17.27 -14.54
CA ASP A 57 22.84 17.98 -14.90
C ASP A 57 22.58 19.13 -15.89
N SER A 58 23.65 19.81 -16.30
CA SER A 58 23.59 20.88 -17.31
C SER A 58 23.07 20.42 -18.69
N SER A 59 23.18 19.13 -18.98
CA SER A 59 22.70 18.49 -20.21
C SER A 59 21.20 18.14 -20.13
N GLY A 60 20.61 18.21 -18.94
CA GLY A 60 19.24 17.79 -18.66
C GLY A 60 19.10 16.30 -18.33
N ASP A 61 20.21 15.61 -18.04
CA ASP A 61 20.26 14.19 -17.70
C ASP A 61 19.94 13.93 -16.24
N ILE A 62 19.12 12.91 -16.02
CA ILE A 62 18.81 12.36 -14.71
C ILE A 62 19.44 10.98 -14.62
N PHE A 63 20.27 10.76 -13.61
CA PHE A 63 20.92 9.48 -13.37
C PHE A 63 20.09 8.66 -12.39
N ILE A 64 19.95 7.36 -12.66
CA ILE A 64 19.33 6.37 -11.77
C ILE A 64 20.36 5.29 -11.48
N PHE A 65 20.49 4.91 -10.21
CA PHE A 65 21.39 3.86 -9.77
C PHE A 65 20.71 2.89 -8.80
N GLY A 66 20.98 1.59 -8.98
CA GLY A 66 20.57 0.54 -8.03
C GLY A 66 19.06 0.41 -7.86
N GLY A 67 18.57 -0.19 -6.78
CA GLY A 67 17.14 -0.46 -6.55
C GLY A 67 16.73 -1.89 -6.91
N GLU A 68 15.44 -2.20 -6.80
CA GLU A 68 14.88 -3.51 -7.16
C GLU A 68 13.95 -3.40 -8.36
N SER A 69 14.09 -4.36 -9.27
CA SER A 69 13.16 -4.57 -10.37
C SER A 69 12.93 -6.07 -10.57
N ASN A 70 11.67 -6.49 -10.67
CA ASN A 70 11.25 -7.89 -10.81
C ASN A 70 11.86 -8.86 -9.76
N GLY A 71 11.92 -8.44 -8.49
CA GLY A 71 12.49 -9.27 -7.41
C GLY A 71 14.02 -9.40 -7.45
N GLN A 72 14.70 -8.66 -8.31
CA GLN A 72 16.16 -8.63 -8.40
C GLN A 72 16.71 -7.26 -8.01
N THR A 73 17.65 -7.26 -7.07
CA THR A 73 18.45 -6.07 -6.75
C THR A 73 19.42 -5.78 -7.88
N LYS A 74 19.47 -4.53 -8.33
CA LYS A 74 20.34 -4.08 -9.41
C LYS A 74 21.46 -3.19 -8.85
N ASN A 75 22.54 -3.06 -9.62
CA ASN A 75 23.65 -2.11 -9.40
C ASN A 75 24.07 -1.42 -10.71
N ASP A 76 23.17 -1.39 -11.68
CA ASP A 76 23.33 -0.71 -12.96
C ASP A 76 23.08 0.80 -12.80
N THR A 77 23.62 1.57 -13.75
CA THR A 77 23.40 3.03 -13.84
C THR A 77 22.67 3.35 -15.14
N TRP A 78 21.58 4.09 -15.07
CA TRP A 78 20.79 4.52 -16.22
C TRP A 78 20.75 6.05 -16.31
N ILE A 79 20.63 6.56 -17.53
CA ILE A 79 20.42 7.97 -17.82
C ILE A 79 19.03 8.13 -18.41
N ILE A 80 18.21 9.00 -17.82
CA ILE A 80 16.92 9.45 -18.36
C ILE A 80 17.06 10.89 -18.86
N ARG A 81 16.59 11.14 -20.08
CA ARG A 81 16.59 12.46 -20.72
C ARG A 81 15.20 12.79 -21.27
N LEU A 82 14.76 14.02 -21.04
CA LEU A 82 13.62 14.59 -21.75
C LEU A 82 14.08 15.21 -23.07
N LEU A 83 13.59 14.66 -24.17
CA LEU A 83 13.77 15.19 -25.52
C LEU A 83 12.54 16.01 -25.88
N GLU A 84 12.76 17.28 -26.20
CA GLU A 84 11.74 18.09 -26.84
C GLU A 84 11.50 17.52 -28.25
N ASP A 85 10.24 17.29 -28.62
CA ASP A 85 9.87 16.64 -29.88
C ASP A 85 10.58 17.30 -31.08
N GLN A 86 11.33 16.51 -31.85
CA GLN A 86 11.97 16.95 -33.10
C GLN A 86 10.99 17.01 -34.28
N GLY A 87 9.71 16.67 -34.07
CA GLY A 87 8.62 16.88 -35.01
C GLY A 87 8.47 18.33 -35.48
N SER A 88 7.75 18.50 -36.59
CA SER A 88 7.52 19.78 -37.28
C SER A 88 7.03 20.86 -36.32
N ARG A 89 7.50 22.11 -36.52
CA ARG A 89 7.11 23.29 -35.72
C ARG A 89 5.59 23.44 -35.50
N GLN A 90 4.76 22.89 -36.41
CA GLN A 90 3.30 22.89 -36.30
C GLN A 90 2.77 22.06 -35.12
N ARG A 91 3.34 20.89 -34.78
CA ARG A 91 2.87 20.07 -33.65
C ARG A 91 3.20 20.68 -32.29
N ARG A 92 4.36 21.35 -32.17
CA ARG A 92 4.75 22.10 -30.95
C ARG A 92 3.82 23.29 -30.65
N ASN A 93 3.20 23.85 -31.69
CA ASN A 93 2.18 24.89 -31.58
C ASN A 93 0.76 24.34 -31.34
N LEU A 94 0.58 23.03 -31.16
CA LEU A 94 -0.71 22.40 -30.84
C LEU A 94 -0.74 21.73 -29.46
N ASP A 95 0.38 21.24 -28.94
CA ASP A 95 0.47 20.65 -27.59
C ASP A 95 1.86 20.89 -26.92
N PRO A 96 1.98 21.80 -25.94
CA PRO A 96 3.23 22.08 -25.22
C PRO A 96 3.69 20.96 -24.28
N THR A 97 2.88 19.90 -24.13
CA THR A 97 3.15 18.76 -23.26
C THR A 97 3.75 17.55 -23.99
N CYS A 98 3.87 17.61 -25.33
CA CYS A 98 4.52 16.60 -26.15
C CYS A 98 6.04 16.56 -25.91
N ILE A 99 6.51 15.51 -25.23
CA ILE A 99 7.92 15.25 -24.93
C ILE A 99 8.22 13.76 -25.12
N ASP A 100 9.44 13.44 -25.52
CA ASP A 100 9.93 12.07 -25.55
C ASP A 100 10.80 11.79 -24.33
N VAL A 101 10.58 10.66 -23.68
CA VAL A 101 11.43 10.19 -22.56
C VAL A 101 12.36 9.12 -23.09
N MET A 102 13.64 9.46 -23.23
CA MET A 102 14.68 8.52 -23.66
C MET A 102 15.48 8.02 -22.45
N THR A 103 15.80 6.73 -22.45
CA THR A 103 16.71 6.12 -21.47
C THR A 103 17.89 5.42 -22.13
N ASN A 104 19.06 5.46 -21.50
CA ASN A 104 20.24 4.71 -21.92
C ASN A 104 20.95 4.08 -20.72
N LEU A 105 21.41 2.84 -20.88
CA LEU A 105 22.29 2.21 -19.90
C LEU A 105 23.66 2.91 -19.95
N LEU A 106 24.14 3.38 -18.81
CA LEU A 106 25.48 3.93 -18.68
C LEU A 106 26.43 2.81 -18.30
N GLU A 107 27.26 2.38 -19.25
CA GLU A 107 28.35 1.46 -18.96
C GLU A 107 29.37 2.13 -18.03
N THR A 108 29.63 1.50 -16.90
CA THR A 108 30.58 1.98 -15.89
C THR A 108 31.62 0.92 -15.58
N THR A 109 32.82 1.36 -15.18
CA THR A 109 33.93 0.50 -14.74
C THR A 109 34.28 0.78 -13.29
N GLY A 110 35.22 0.03 -12.71
CA GLY A 110 35.75 0.28 -11.37
C GLY A 110 34.95 -0.40 -10.24
N GLU A 111 35.02 0.18 -9.04
CA GLU A 111 34.51 -0.40 -7.80
C GLU A 111 33.06 0.03 -7.52
N ALA A 112 32.13 -0.34 -8.41
CA ALA A 112 30.72 -0.01 -8.23
C ALA A 112 30.16 -0.56 -6.90
N PRO A 113 29.20 0.14 -6.25
CA PRO A 113 28.51 -0.42 -5.09
C PRO A 113 27.86 -1.77 -5.42
N SER A 114 27.89 -2.72 -4.48
CA SER A 114 27.17 -3.99 -4.66
C SER A 114 25.66 -3.77 -4.76
N PRO A 115 24.91 -4.63 -5.48
CA PRO A 115 23.45 -4.58 -5.52
C PRO A 115 22.88 -4.60 -4.10
N ARG A 116 22.01 -3.64 -3.79
CA ARG A 116 21.38 -3.50 -2.47
C ARG A 116 20.07 -2.72 -2.56
N ILE A 117 19.17 -3.03 -1.66
CA ILE A 117 17.92 -2.32 -1.39
C ILE A 117 17.73 -2.19 0.11
N GLY A 118 17.02 -1.15 0.55
CA GLY A 118 16.61 -1.03 1.95
C GLY A 118 15.79 -2.26 2.36
N HIS A 119 16.17 -2.90 3.47
CA HIS A 119 15.65 -4.18 3.93
C HIS A 119 14.18 -4.12 4.36
N GLU A 120 13.29 -4.72 3.58
CA GLU A 120 11.95 -5.14 4.05
C GLU A 120 11.87 -6.68 4.26
N ASN A 121 12.88 -7.44 3.84
CA ASN A 121 12.88 -8.92 3.88
C ASN A 121 13.93 -9.57 4.80
N GLY A 122 14.26 -8.98 5.95
CA GLY A 122 14.88 -9.70 7.09
C GLY A 122 16.30 -10.31 6.91
N GLU A 123 16.87 -10.37 5.71
CA GLU A 123 18.24 -10.81 5.48
C GLU A 123 19.19 -9.62 5.62
N TYR A 124 19.87 -9.50 6.77
CA TYR A 124 20.90 -8.48 7.02
C TYR A 124 22.11 -8.67 6.08
N VAL A 125 22.05 -8.03 4.91
CA VAL A 125 23.17 -7.94 3.96
C VAL A 125 24.24 -7.00 4.54
N ARG A 126 25.52 -7.28 4.24
CA ARG A 126 26.73 -6.58 4.71
C ARG A 126 26.53 -5.07 4.93
N LYS A 127 26.85 -4.62 6.15
CA LYS A 127 26.90 -3.22 6.56
C LYS A 127 28.02 -2.48 5.82
N ASP A 128 27.68 -1.83 4.71
CA ASP A 128 28.60 -1.00 3.94
C ASP A 128 28.30 0.48 4.19
N ASN A 129 29.26 1.21 4.75
CA ASN A 129 29.22 2.66 4.93
C ASN A 129 30.34 3.37 4.15
N SER A 130 30.85 2.72 3.10
CA SER A 130 31.86 3.32 2.23
C SER A 130 31.22 4.39 1.35
N THR A 131 32.01 5.40 0.98
CA THR A 131 31.57 6.43 0.04
C THR A 131 31.97 6.00 -1.37
N TYR A 132 31.05 6.10 -2.32
CA TYR A 132 31.30 5.74 -3.72
C TYR A 132 31.09 6.96 -4.58
N ILE A 133 32.07 7.24 -5.47
CA ILE A 133 31.98 8.34 -6.43
C ILE A 133 32.03 7.75 -7.84
N LEU A 134 31.01 8.02 -8.63
CA LEU A 134 31.03 7.80 -10.07
C LEU A 134 31.51 9.08 -10.76
N ASN A 135 32.67 9.02 -11.40
CA ASN A 135 33.10 10.09 -12.30
C ASN A 135 32.33 9.96 -13.63
N LEU A 136 31.44 10.89 -13.93
CA LEU A 136 30.59 10.82 -15.13
C LEU A 136 31.37 10.98 -16.45
N THR A 137 32.54 11.63 -16.41
CA THR A 137 33.42 11.81 -17.59
C THR A 137 34.15 10.51 -17.91
N THR A 138 34.75 9.87 -16.91
CA THR A 138 35.51 8.61 -17.10
C THR A 138 34.65 7.36 -16.97
N ARG A 139 33.42 7.51 -16.48
CA ARG A 139 32.47 6.43 -16.14
C ARG A 139 33.08 5.38 -15.20
N HIS A 140 33.96 5.82 -14.31
CA HIS A 140 34.67 4.96 -13.39
C HIS A 140 34.18 5.19 -11.95
N TRP A 141 33.75 4.11 -11.30
CA TRP A 141 33.42 4.08 -9.88
C TRP A 141 34.68 3.97 -9.03
N THR A 142 34.78 4.83 -8.03
CA THR A 142 35.87 4.81 -7.05
C THR A 142 35.28 4.62 -5.66
N LYS A 143 35.74 3.61 -4.93
CA LYS A 143 35.41 3.42 -3.54
C LYS A 143 36.35 4.24 -2.66
N LEU A 144 35.79 5.11 -1.83
CA LEU A 144 36.52 5.94 -0.87
C LEU A 144 36.23 5.45 0.55
N ASP A 145 37.26 4.98 1.25
CA ASP A 145 37.18 4.65 2.67
C ASP A 145 37.53 5.89 3.50
N ILE A 146 36.53 6.74 3.72
CA ILE A 146 36.67 8.00 4.43
C ILE A 146 36.25 7.79 5.90
N ARG A 147 37.11 8.18 6.84
CA ARG A 147 36.83 8.10 8.29
C ARG A 147 37.15 9.43 8.99
N PRO A 148 36.36 9.86 9.99
CA PRO A 148 35.09 9.26 10.44
C PRO A 148 34.02 9.30 9.34
N ALA A 149 32.95 8.53 9.47
CA ALA A 149 31.83 8.51 8.51
C ALA A 149 30.51 8.29 9.25
N PRO A 150 29.36 8.68 8.66
CA PRO A 150 28.07 8.25 9.15
C PRO A 150 28.03 6.72 9.25
N ARG A 151 27.44 6.21 10.32
CA ARG A 151 27.16 4.78 10.46
C ARG A 151 26.26 4.27 9.33
N PRO A 152 26.36 2.98 8.95
CA PRO A 152 25.43 2.36 7.99
C PRO A 152 23.97 2.60 8.43
N ARG A 153 23.14 3.04 7.49
CA ARG A 153 21.75 3.43 7.77
C ARG A 153 20.87 3.25 6.52
N ILE A 154 19.58 2.99 6.76
CA ILE A 154 18.53 2.87 5.75
C ILE A 154 17.56 4.05 5.84
N ALA A 155 16.99 4.41 4.69
CA ALA A 155 16.06 5.51 4.51
C ALA A 155 16.48 6.84 5.22
N PRO A 156 17.77 7.26 5.17
CA PRO A 156 18.10 8.64 5.51
C PRO A 156 17.58 9.59 4.43
N ALA A 157 17.41 10.86 4.76
CA ALA A 157 17.27 11.89 3.74
C ALA A 157 18.66 12.41 3.34
N ALA A 158 18.86 12.65 2.05
CA ALA A 158 20.10 13.20 1.54
C ALA A 158 19.84 14.25 0.46
N CYS A 159 20.66 15.30 0.43
CA CYS A 159 20.59 16.35 -0.58
C CYS A 159 21.97 17.00 -0.80
N ILE A 160 22.08 17.84 -1.83
CA ILE A 160 23.27 18.66 -2.09
C ILE A 160 22.93 20.11 -1.75
N SER A 161 23.79 20.76 -0.98
CA SER A 161 23.71 22.19 -0.66
C SER A 161 25.05 22.85 -0.93
N GLY A 162 25.14 23.62 -2.02
CA GLY A 162 26.43 24.10 -2.55
C GLY A 162 27.35 22.92 -2.87
N ASN A 163 28.58 22.94 -2.34
CA ASN A 163 29.57 21.87 -2.51
C ASN A 163 29.49 20.77 -1.43
N HIS A 164 28.39 20.70 -0.68
CA HIS A 164 28.25 19.72 0.41
C HIS A 164 27.18 18.69 0.08
N PHE A 165 27.53 17.41 0.17
CA PHE A 165 26.57 16.32 0.21
C PHE A 165 26.17 16.07 1.66
N ILE A 166 24.88 16.20 1.97
CA ILE A 166 24.36 16.18 3.34
C ILE A 166 23.47 14.96 3.53
N VAL A 167 23.61 14.30 4.68
CA VAL A 167 22.80 13.14 5.09
C VAL A 167 22.24 13.40 6.49
N TYR A 168 20.94 13.17 6.66
CA TYR A 168 20.24 13.32 7.93
C TYR A 168 19.30 12.15 8.22
N GLY A 169 19.21 11.78 9.50
CA GLY A 169 18.28 10.77 10.00
C GLY A 169 18.50 9.38 9.41
N GLY A 170 17.41 8.61 9.31
CA GLY A 170 17.41 7.19 8.90
C GLY A 170 17.43 6.22 10.07
N SER A 171 17.48 4.92 9.79
CA SER A 171 17.59 3.86 10.81
C SER A 171 18.87 3.07 10.59
N GLY A 172 19.60 2.74 11.64
CA GLY A 172 20.81 1.93 11.53
C GLY A 172 21.02 1.08 12.78
N GLU A 173 21.95 0.14 12.70
CA GLU A 173 22.31 -0.66 13.87
C GLU A 173 23.42 0.01 14.69
N LYS A 174 23.32 -0.08 16.01
CA LYS A 174 24.35 0.30 16.97
C LYS A 174 24.38 -0.78 18.06
N ASP A 175 25.53 -1.40 18.26
CA ASP A 175 25.74 -2.44 19.29
C ASP A 175 24.71 -3.60 19.24
N GLY A 176 24.29 -4.02 18.04
CA GLY A 176 23.30 -5.09 17.85
C GLY A 176 21.84 -4.63 17.87
N ILE A 177 21.58 -3.34 18.14
CA ILE A 177 20.24 -2.78 18.29
C ILE A 177 19.94 -1.85 17.11
N ILE A 178 18.76 -2.02 16.49
CA ILE A 178 18.27 -1.08 15.48
C ILE A 178 17.78 0.19 16.20
N GLU A 179 18.40 1.31 15.87
CA GLU A 179 18.07 2.63 16.42
C GLU A 179 17.90 3.64 15.28
N LEU A 180 17.02 4.62 15.49
CA LEU A 180 16.92 5.75 14.59
C LEU A 180 18.10 6.70 14.79
N CYS A 181 18.59 7.23 13.68
CA CYS A 181 19.59 8.28 13.65
C CYS A 181 18.90 9.64 13.85
N ASN A 182 19.53 10.52 14.63
CA ASN A 182 19.17 11.95 14.67
C ASN A 182 20.39 12.87 14.40
N ASP A 183 21.41 12.33 13.73
CA ASP A 183 22.65 13.03 13.40
C ASP A 183 22.66 13.53 11.96
N MET A 184 23.29 14.68 11.75
CA MET A 184 23.52 15.28 10.44
C MET A 184 25.01 15.21 10.08
N TRP A 185 25.30 14.75 8.87
CA TRP A 185 26.65 14.64 8.33
C TRP A 185 26.75 15.37 7.00
N LYS A 186 27.88 16.03 6.76
CA LYS A 186 28.22 16.60 5.46
C LYS A 186 29.52 16.00 4.94
N LEU A 187 29.56 15.77 3.64
CA LEU A 187 30.76 15.44 2.88
C LEU A 187 31.09 16.65 2.01
N ASP A 188 32.29 17.20 2.22
CA ASP A 188 32.80 18.31 1.40
C ASP A 188 33.29 17.77 0.05
N LEU A 189 32.72 18.29 -1.03
CA LEU A 189 33.04 17.92 -2.42
C LEU A 189 34.01 18.91 -3.08
N ASP A 190 34.38 19.99 -2.40
CA ASP A 190 35.31 20.98 -2.94
C ASP A 190 36.75 20.48 -2.87
N SER A 191 37.34 20.21 -4.03
CA SER A 191 38.72 19.73 -4.17
C SER A 191 39.75 20.76 -3.70
N SER A 192 39.42 22.06 -3.71
CA SER A 192 40.31 23.14 -3.27
C SER A 192 40.39 23.25 -1.74
N VAL A 193 39.29 22.96 -1.04
CA VAL A 193 39.21 22.98 0.43
C VAL A 193 39.74 21.67 1.04
N THR A 194 39.52 20.54 0.36
CA THR A 194 39.86 19.21 0.86
C THR A 194 41.30 18.76 0.58
N LYS A 195 42.14 19.58 -0.08
CA LYS A 195 43.46 19.18 -0.60
C LYS A 195 43.40 17.86 -1.39
N GLY A 196 42.28 17.64 -2.10
CA GLY A 196 42.04 16.47 -2.94
C GLY A 196 41.48 15.22 -2.25
N THR A 197 41.17 15.22 -0.94
CA THR A 197 40.56 14.04 -0.28
C THR A 197 39.26 14.40 0.44
N PRO A 198 38.09 13.97 -0.07
CA PRO A 198 36.80 14.24 0.57
C PRO A 198 36.75 13.75 2.02
N ARG A 199 36.09 14.50 2.90
CA ARG A 199 35.96 14.15 4.33
C ARG A 199 34.54 14.33 4.83
N TRP A 200 34.09 13.36 5.62
CA TRP A 200 32.83 13.48 6.35
C TRP A 200 33.06 14.30 7.62
N GLU A 201 32.15 15.24 7.88
CA GLU A 201 32.09 16.04 9.09
C GLU A 201 30.69 15.93 9.67
N ARG A 202 30.58 15.61 10.97
CA ARG A 202 29.30 15.67 11.68
C ARG A 202 28.97 17.13 11.97
N ILE A 203 27.81 17.58 11.53
CA ILE A 203 27.32 18.93 11.84
C ILE A 203 26.85 18.95 13.29
N GLN A 204 27.47 19.82 14.09
CA GLN A 204 27.05 20.07 15.47
C GLN A 204 25.91 21.09 15.45
N VAL A 205 24.73 20.64 15.88
CA VAL A 205 23.57 21.51 16.07
C VAL A 205 23.83 22.41 17.28
N THR A 206 23.47 23.69 17.18
CA THR A 206 23.61 24.66 18.26
C THR A 206 22.87 24.17 19.51
N PRO A 207 23.54 24.11 20.69
CA PRO A 207 22.92 23.68 21.94
C PRO A 207 21.66 24.49 22.27
N ASP A 208 20.73 23.88 23.01
CA ASP A 208 19.48 24.51 23.49
C ASP A 208 18.49 24.95 22.39
N THR A 209 18.72 24.53 21.14
CA THR A 209 17.76 24.72 20.04
C THR A 209 16.81 23.52 19.92
N VAL A 210 15.55 23.80 19.59
CA VAL A 210 14.55 22.75 19.37
C VAL A 210 14.87 22.03 18.06
N SER A 211 15.03 20.72 18.11
CA SER A 211 15.32 19.87 16.95
C SER A 211 14.15 18.92 16.68
N PRO A 212 13.95 18.47 15.43
CA PRO A 212 12.98 17.43 15.14
C PRO A 212 13.39 16.10 15.77
N ASP A 213 12.38 15.31 16.12
CA ASP A 213 12.57 13.94 16.61
C ASP A 213 13.18 13.03 15.54
N GLU A 214 13.84 11.97 15.99
CA GLU A 214 14.47 10.96 15.15
C GLU A 214 13.45 10.28 14.22
N ARG A 215 13.86 10.05 12.97
CA ARG A 215 12.96 9.60 11.91
C ARG A 215 13.68 9.03 10.72
N MET A 216 12.97 8.19 9.97
CA MET A 216 13.40 7.64 8.68
C MET A 216 12.32 7.84 7.61
N GLY A 217 12.70 7.75 6.34
CA GLY A 217 11.75 7.87 5.21
C GLY A 217 11.08 9.25 5.07
N HIS A 218 11.71 10.27 5.64
CA HIS A 218 11.37 11.68 5.44
C HIS A 218 12.08 12.21 4.18
N THR A 219 11.62 13.36 3.68
CA THR A 219 12.31 14.07 2.60
C THR A 219 13.12 15.25 3.13
N MET A 220 14.20 15.59 2.43
CA MET A 220 15.00 16.78 2.70
C MET A 220 15.38 17.45 1.37
N VAL A 221 15.12 18.75 1.26
CA VAL A 221 15.38 19.54 0.05
C VAL A 221 16.17 20.78 0.45
N ALA A 222 17.30 21.01 -0.22
CA ALA A 222 18.11 22.22 -0.02
C ALA A 222 17.55 23.38 -0.86
N TYR A 223 17.44 24.55 -0.25
CA TYR A 223 17.18 25.81 -0.93
C TYR A 223 18.04 26.89 -0.29
N GLU A 224 18.90 27.50 -1.11
CA GLU A 224 19.95 28.42 -0.64
C GLU A 224 20.79 27.79 0.48
N ASN A 225 20.77 28.38 1.68
CA ASN A 225 21.52 27.91 2.84
C ASN A 225 20.65 27.17 3.88
N LYS A 226 19.46 26.73 3.48
CA LYS A 226 18.50 26.04 4.35
C LYS A 226 18.16 24.66 3.82
N LEU A 227 17.97 23.71 4.72
CA LEU A 227 17.54 22.35 4.42
C LEU A 227 16.12 22.15 4.93
N TYR A 228 15.14 22.13 4.03
CA TYR A 228 13.74 21.91 4.36
C TYR A 228 13.45 20.43 4.49
N MET A 229 12.72 20.03 5.52
CA MET A 229 12.38 18.66 5.82
C MET A 229 10.88 18.50 6.07
N TYR A 230 10.32 17.39 5.59
CA TYR A 230 8.93 17.03 5.86
C TYR A 230 8.76 15.54 6.16
N GLY A 231 7.85 15.25 7.10
CA GLY A 231 7.32 13.92 7.35
C GLY A 231 8.32 12.91 7.90
N GLY A 232 8.13 11.65 7.54
CA GLY A 232 8.90 10.50 8.02
C GLY A 232 8.22 9.75 9.17
N ARG A 233 8.85 8.65 9.59
CA ARG A 233 8.31 7.72 10.58
C ARG A 233 9.30 7.42 11.69
N HIS A 234 8.76 7.22 12.89
CA HIS A 234 9.43 6.64 14.05
C HIS A 234 9.21 5.10 14.09
N CYS A 235 10.16 4.33 14.64
CA CYS A 235 10.12 2.86 14.68
C CYS A 235 8.95 2.26 15.52
N LYS A 236 8.19 3.10 16.24
CA LYS A 236 7.03 2.73 17.08
C LYS A 236 5.70 3.10 16.43
N ASN A 237 5.60 3.03 15.11
CA ASN A 237 4.38 3.33 14.32
C ASN A 237 3.85 4.78 14.43
N HIS A 238 4.70 5.76 14.73
CA HIS A 238 4.33 7.17 14.67
C HIS A 238 4.86 7.81 13.39
N MET A 239 4.01 8.52 12.65
CA MET A 239 4.42 9.31 11.49
C MET A 239 4.28 10.79 11.74
N TRP A 240 5.23 11.53 11.21
CA TRP A 240 5.31 12.96 11.35
C TRP A 240 4.60 13.67 10.18
N LYS A 241 4.03 14.85 10.47
CA LYS A 241 3.45 15.79 9.49
C LYS A 241 3.98 17.20 9.64
N ASP A 242 5.09 17.34 10.36
CA ASP A 242 5.73 18.62 10.64
C ASP A 242 6.67 19.01 9.49
N THR A 243 6.81 20.32 9.31
CA THR A 243 7.78 20.93 8.40
C THR A 243 8.83 21.63 9.22
N TRP A 244 10.09 21.36 8.90
CA TRP A 244 11.25 21.98 9.54
C TRP A 244 12.16 22.56 8.48
N TYR A 245 12.98 23.52 8.86
CA TYR A 245 14.21 23.78 8.13
C TYR A 245 15.41 23.82 9.09
N PHE A 246 16.56 23.37 8.59
CA PHE A 246 17.84 23.57 9.23
C PHE A 246 18.55 24.74 8.56
N ASP A 247 18.93 25.75 9.34
CA ASP A 247 19.75 26.86 8.87
C ASP A 247 21.23 26.48 8.99
N MET A 248 21.95 26.42 7.87
CA MET A 248 23.33 25.94 7.83
C MET A 248 24.33 26.92 8.46
N ASP A 249 24.04 28.23 8.46
CA ASP A 249 24.88 29.24 9.10
C ASP A 249 24.67 29.26 10.60
N ALA A 250 23.41 29.31 11.03
CA ALA A 250 23.05 29.31 12.45
C ALA A 250 23.23 27.93 13.11
N ARG A 251 23.35 26.87 12.30
CA ARG A 251 23.39 25.46 12.70
C ARG A 251 22.23 25.09 13.63
N ALA A 252 21.06 25.61 13.34
CA ALA A 252 19.89 25.50 14.19
C ALA A 252 18.67 25.07 13.38
N TRP A 253 17.85 24.24 14.01
CA TRP A 253 16.55 23.87 13.48
C TRP A 253 15.50 24.92 13.82
N ALA A 254 14.57 25.11 12.91
CA ALA A 254 13.38 25.90 13.14
C ALA A 254 12.15 25.18 12.59
N ARG A 255 11.07 25.16 13.37
CA ARG A 255 9.80 24.58 12.96
C ARG A 255 9.03 25.60 12.15
N VAL A 256 8.57 25.19 10.97
CA VAL A 256 7.67 26.02 10.16
C VAL A 256 6.26 25.91 10.73
N GLN A 257 5.70 27.02 11.18
CA GLN A 257 4.33 27.06 11.69
C GLN A 257 3.34 27.06 10.53
N CYS A 258 2.82 25.89 10.20
CA CYS A 258 1.79 25.79 9.18
C CYS A 258 0.41 26.00 9.82
N THR A 259 -0.24 27.11 9.49
CA THR A 259 -1.45 27.61 10.19
C THR A 259 -2.76 26.96 9.73
N SER A 260 -2.78 26.33 8.55
CA SER A 260 -3.85 25.43 8.06
C SER A 260 -3.44 24.83 6.71
N ASN A 261 -3.97 23.65 6.34
CA ASN A 261 -3.75 22.97 5.06
C ASN A 261 -2.31 22.45 4.82
N CYS A 262 -1.91 21.40 5.54
CA CYS A 262 -0.63 20.70 5.35
C CYS A 262 -0.88 19.29 4.83
N PRO A 263 0.12 18.66 4.21
CA PRO A 263 0.01 17.25 3.88
C PRO A 263 -0.28 16.41 5.14
N PRO A 264 -0.97 15.27 5.02
CA PRO A 264 -1.09 14.31 6.12
C PRO A 264 0.27 13.68 6.47
N PRO A 265 0.40 13.07 7.67
CA PRO A 265 1.57 12.31 8.06
C PRO A 265 1.89 11.21 7.04
N ARG A 266 3.16 11.07 6.65
CA ARG A 266 3.58 10.12 5.62
C ARG A 266 5.07 9.81 5.67
N THR A 267 5.43 8.61 5.22
CA THR A 267 6.82 8.17 4.99
C THR A 267 7.01 7.71 3.54
N ASN A 268 8.26 7.55 3.10
CA ASN A 268 8.62 7.04 1.76
C ASN A 268 7.99 7.83 0.60
N HIS A 269 7.72 9.11 0.84
CA HIS A 269 7.37 10.11 -0.17
C HIS A 269 8.63 10.69 -0.79
N SER A 270 8.51 11.34 -1.94
CA SER A 270 9.62 12.05 -2.58
C SER A 270 9.31 13.53 -2.75
N ALA A 271 10.35 14.34 -2.69
CA ALA A 271 10.26 15.78 -2.86
C ALA A 271 11.41 16.31 -3.73
N THR A 272 11.13 17.36 -4.51
CA THR A 272 12.12 18.05 -5.34
C THR A 272 11.85 19.56 -5.35
N LEU A 273 12.83 20.34 -5.79
CA LEU A 273 12.75 21.79 -5.89
C LEU A 273 12.57 22.22 -7.34
N VAL A 274 11.62 23.11 -7.60
CA VAL A 274 11.58 23.91 -8.82
C VAL A 274 11.50 25.38 -8.45
N LYS A 275 12.54 26.14 -8.81
CA LYS A 275 12.74 27.54 -8.39
C LYS A 275 12.74 27.65 -6.86
N ASP A 276 11.70 28.22 -6.27
CA ASP A 276 11.49 28.51 -4.85
C ASP A 276 10.31 27.71 -4.26
N VAL A 277 9.83 26.68 -4.98
CA VAL A 277 8.72 25.83 -4.58
C VAL A 277 9.17 24.38 -4.48
N ILE A 278 8.93 23.77 -3.33
CA ILE A 278 9.17 22.34 -3.10
C ILE A 278 7.93 21.56 -3.53
N TYR A 279 8.07 20.62 -4.45
CA TYR A 279 7.02 19.71 -4.87
C TYR A 279 7.20 18.37 -4.17
N MET A 280 6.12 17.82 -3.63
CA MET A 280 6.10 16.56 -2.90
C MET A 280 4.97 15.68 -3.42
N PHE A 281 5.26 14.42 -3.69
CA PHE A 281 4.30 13.46 -4.20
C PHE A 281 4.34 12.16 -3.41
N GLY A 282 3.16 11.55 -3.29
CA GLY A 282 2.97 10.20 -2.77
C GLY A 282 3.48 9.98 -1.36
N GLY A 283 3.93 8.76 -1.09
CA GLY A 283 4.26 8.27 0.24
C GLY A 283 3.23 7.28 0.77
N TYR A 284 3.33 6.96 2.05
CA TYR A 284 2.53 5.92 2.71
C TYR A 284 2.29 6.28 4.19
N ASP A 285 1.09 6.02 4.71
CA ASP A 285 0.66 6.30 6.10
C ASP A 285 0.20 5.09 6.90
N ASP A 286 0.73 3.90 6.61
CA ASP A 286 0.30 2.59 7.16
C ASP A 286 -1.07 2.09 6.64
N GLN A 287 -1.90 2.96 6.04
CA GLN A 287 -3.21 2.61 5.47
C GLN A 287 -3.21 2.45 3.96
N GLN A 288 -2.54 3.37 3.28
CA GLN A 288 -2.57 3.50 1.85
C GLN A 288 -1.35 4.26 1.34
N GLU A 289 -1.05 4.09 0.05
CA GLU A 289 -0.19 5.03 -0.64
C GLU A 289 -0.97 6.31 -0.94
N PHE A 290 -0.27 7.43 -0.88
CA PHE A 290 -0.80 8.68 -1.35
C PHE A 290 -0.55 8.83 -2.86
N GLY A 291 -1.50 9.47 -3.55
CA GLY A 291 -1.36 9.92 -4.93
C GLY A 291 -1.61 11.42 -5.07
N ASP A 292 -1.49 12.16 -3.97
CA ASP A 292 -1.66 13.61 -3.96
C ASP A 292 -0.33 14.33 -4.26
N MET A 293 -0.43 15.46 -4.95
CA MET A 293 0.69 16.36 -5.21
C MET A 293 0.55 17.60 -4.34
N TRP A 294 1.56 17.85 -3.51
CA TRP A 294 1.66 19.00 -2.63
C TRP A 294 2.80 19.90 -3.09
N CYS A 295 2.62 21.20 -2.94
CA CYS A 295 3.68 22.18 -3.14
C CYS A 295 3.82 23.08 -1.91
N PHE A 296 5.06 23.28 -1.47
CA PHE A 296 5.41 24.19 -0.39
C PHE A 296 6.09 25.42 -0.99
N ASN A 297 5.41 26.57 -0.90
CA ASN A 297 5.98 27.85 -1.27
C ASN A 297 6.89 28.32 -0.12
N ILE A 298 8.18 28.45 -0.41
CA ILE A 298 9.19 28.78 0.60
C ILE A 298 9.03 30.22 1.11
N ALA A 299 8.74 31.17 0.21
CA ALA A 299 8.58 32.59 0.55
C ALA A 299 7.39 32.81 1.49
N GLU A 300 6.28 32.11 1.24
CA GLU A 300 5.06 32.17 2.05
C GLU A 300 5.07 31.22 3.25
N GLN A 301 6.04 30.30 3.30
CA GLN A 301 6.09 29.18 4.25
C GLN A 301 4.78 28.40 4.35
N ARG A 302 4.16 28.12 3.20
CA ARG A 302 2.81 27.55 3.12
C ARG A 302 2.71 26.39 2.16
N TRP A 303 1.95 25.38 2.59
CA TRP A 303 1.58 24.23 1.78
C TRP A 303 0.30 24.48 0.97
N TYR A 304 0.31 23.98 -0.25
CA TYR A 304 -0.82 23.94 -1.17
C TYR A 304 -0.96 22.53 -1.72
N GLN A 305 -2.18 22.02 -1.77
CA GLN A 305 -2.48 20.78 -2.48
C GLN A 305 -2.87 21.15 -3.91
N LEU A 306 -2.24 20.53 -4.90
CA LEU A 306 -2.72 20.63 -6.28
C LEU A 306 -3.98 19.78 -6.41
N PRO A 307 -5.04 20.26 -7.09
CA PRO A 307 -6.21 19.44 -7.36
C PRO A 307 -5.85 18.22 -8.20
N SER A 308 -6.64 17.16 -8.06
CA SER A 308 -6.53 15.97 -8.91
C SER A 308 -6.89 16.34 -10.34
N MET A 309 -6.06 15.90 -11.29
CA MET A 309 -6.17 16.24 -12.71
C MET A 309 -5.97 15.00 -13.59
N ASP A 310 -6.40 15.07 -14.84
CA ASP A 310 -6.18 14.01 -15.80
C ASP A 310 -4.68 13.70 -15.98
N TYR A 311 -4.37 12.42 -16.19
CA TYR A 311 -3.02 11.88 -16.42
C TYR A 311 -2.05 11.92 -15.23
N GLU A 312 -2.54 12.18 -14.01
CA GLU A 312 -1.71 12.10 -12.80
C GLU A 312 -1.22 10.68 -12.49
N PRO A 313 -0.08 10.52 -11.79
CA PRO A 313 0.41 9.21 -11.39
C PRO A 313 -0.51 8.55 -10.36
N SER A 314 -0.63 7.23 -10.45
CA SER A 314 -1.30 6.44 -9.39
C SER A 314 -0.61 6.61 -8.04
N PRO A 315 -1.35 6.44 -6.92
CA PRO A 315 -0.78 6.42 -5.59
C PRO A 315 0.42 5.49 -5.45
N ARG A 316 1.50 5.95 -4.83
CA ARG A 316 2.76 5.19 -4.74
C ARG A 316 3.69 5.66 -3.62
N SER A 317 4.58 4.77 -3.21
CA SER A 317 5.66 5.04 -2.25
C SER A 317 6.99 4.47 -2.75
N GLY A 318 8.11 4.92 -2.19
CA GLY A 318 9.45 4.44 -2.60
C GLY A 318 9.84 4.79 -4.04
N HIS A 319 9.18 5.78 -4.63
CA HIS A 319 9.48 6.39 -5.93
C HIS A 319 10.43 7.58 -5.76
N ILE A 320 10.94 8.11 -6.86
CA ILE A 320 11.73 9.34 -6.89
C ILE A 320 10.97 10.45 -7.61
N LEU A 321 11.08 11.67 -7.08
CA LEU A 321 10.84 12.90 -7.83
C LEU A 321 12.16 13.48 -8.32
N ALA A 322 12.27 13.70 -9.63
CA ALA A 322 13.41 14.36 -10.24
C ALA A 322 12.97 15.59 -11.03
N THR A 323 13.87 16.56 -11.18
CA THR A 323 13.59 17.81 -11.89
C THR A 323 14.55 18.02 -13.04
N THR A 324 14.00 18.36 -14.20
CA THR A 324 14.78 18.82 -15.36
C THR A 324 13.98 19.88 -16.12
N LYS A 325 14.64 20.96 -16.54
CA LYS A 325 14.04 22.06 -17.35
C LYS A 325 12.69 22.57 -16.84
N GLY A 326 12.53 22.74 -15.52
CA GLY A 326 11.27 23.20 -14.91
C GLY A 326 10.12 22.19 -14.94
N ARG A 327 10.42 20.90 -15.14
CA ARG A 327 9.44 19.80 -15.08
C ARG A 327 9.78 18.87 -13.93
N VAL A 328 8.77 18.32 -13.28
CA VAL A 328 8.91 17.30 -12.22
C VAL A 328 8.55 15.94 -12.81
N LEU A 329 9.42 14.96 -12.64
CA LEU A 329 9.28 13.59 -13.12
C LEU A 329 9.01 12.67 -11.94
N VAL A 330 8.04 11.78 -12.08
CA VAL A 330 7.77 10.69 -11.13
C VAL A 330 8.33 9.40 -11.69
N LEU A 331 9.33 8.84 -11.01
CA LEU A 331 10.12 7.70 -11.48
C LEU A 331 9.92 6.51 -10.53
N GLY A 332 9.39 5.41 -11.08
CA GLY A 332 9.22 4.14 -10.36
C GLY A 332 8.27 4.20 -9.15
N GLY A 333 8.57 3.40 -8.13
CA GLY A 333 7.78 3.26 -6.91
C GLY A 333 6.90 2.02 -6.86
N ILE A 334 6.49 1.67 -5.65
CA ILE A 334 5.56 0.57 -5.39
C ILE A 334 4.13 1.09 -5.54
N VAL A 335 3.30 0.31 -6.24
CA VAL A 335 1.85 0.54 -6.35
C VAL A 335 1.14 -0.74 -5.95
N TYR A 336 0.37 -0.71 -4.84
CA TYR A 336 -0.26 -1.91 -4.27
C TYR A 336 -1.68 -2.20 -4.80
N ARG A 337 -2.27 -1.30 -5.60
CA ARG A 337 -3.57 -1.52 -6.28
C ARG A 337 -3.34 -2.06 -7.70
N SER A 338 -4.31 -2.76 -8.28
CA SER A 338 -4.21 -3.41 -9.60
C SER A 338 -3.75 -2.44 -10.70
N VAL A 339 -2.47 -2.45 -11.02
CA VAL A 339 -1.85 -1.71 -12.12
C VAL A 339 -1.50 -2.72 -13.21
N THR A 340 -1.89 -2.45 -14.46
CA THR A 340 -1.47 -3.32 -15.57
C THR A 340 0.05 -3.19 -15.75
N PRO A 341 0.76 -4.25 -16.19
CA PRO A 341 2.19 -4.17 -16.47
C PRO A 341 2.60 -2.98 -17.36
N GLU A 342 1.71 -2.50 -18.25
CA GLU A 342 1.96 -1.32 -19.09
C GLU A 342 2.05 -0.01 -18.29
N MET A 343 1.24 0.15 -17.25
CA MET A 343 1.23 1.36 -16.41
C MET A 343 2.48 1.48 -15.52
N ALA A 344 3.16 0.37 -15.25
CA ALA A 344 4.39 0.32 -14.44
C ALA A 344 5.62 0.84 -15.22
N GLN A 345 5.55 0.93 -16.55
CA GLN A 345 6.65 1.38 -17.42
C GLN A 345 6.52 2.86 -17.85
N LEU A 346 5.65 3.62 -17.19
CA LEU A 346 5.40 5.03 -17.53
C LEU A 346 6.21 5.97 -16.65
N VAL A 347 6.70 7.05 -17.27
CA VAL A 347 7.20 8.24 -16.58
C VAL A 347 6.11 9.31 -16.63
N TYR A 348 5.75 9.83 -15.46
CA TYR A 348 4.79 10.92 -15.37
C TYR A 348 5.54 12.23 -15.25
N VAL A 349 5.12 13.23 -16.02
CA VAL A 349 5.79 14.52 -16.09
C VAL A 349 4.80 15.63 -15.79
N LEU A 350 5.07 16.38 -14.73
CA LEU A 350 4.37 17.60 -14.34
C LEU A 350 5.11 18.80 -14.91
N ASN A 351 4.46 19.56 -15.79
CA ASN A 351 4.99 20.81 -16.31
C ASN A 351 4.66 21.98 -15.36
N THR A 352 5.62 22.35 -14.52
CA THR A 352 5.40 23.38 -13.49
C THR A 352 5.25 24.80 -14.06
N ASN A 353 5.63 25.04 -15.32
CA ASN A 353 5.43 26.35 -15.97
C ASN A 353 3.95 26.68 -16.22
N LEU A 354 3.07 25.67 -16.16
CA LEU A 354 1.62 25.85 -16.28
C LEU A 354 0.95 26.15 -14.93
N ILE A 355 1.72 26.15 -13.83
CA ILE A 355 1.25 26.41 -12.47
C ILE A 355 1.72 27.81 -12.08
N ASN A 356 0.77 28.72 -11.87
CA ASN A 356 1.06 30.06 -11.40
C ASN A 356 0.68 30.17 -9.91
N PHE A 357 1.61 30.65 -9.10
CA PHE A 357 1.36 30.99 -7.70
C PHE A 357 0.99 32.47 -7.65
N SER A 358 -0.32 32.76 -7.55
CA SER A 358 -0.81 34.13 -7.51
C SER A 358 -0.26 34.89 -6.28
N GLU A 359 -0.03 36.20 -6.43
CA GLU A 359 0.30 37.05 -5.28
C GLU A 359 -0.91 37.13 -4.33
N GLN A 360 -0.69 36.78 -3.06
CA GLN A 360 -1.63 36.87 -1.93
C GLN A 360 -2.73 35.79 -1.87
N GLY A 361 -2.35 34.59 -1.43
CA GLY A 361 -3.21 33.72 -0.62
C GLY A 361 -4.38 33.00 -1.30
N ARG A 362 -4.54 33.14 -2.63
CA ARG A 362 -5.57 32.43 -3.42
C ARG A 362 -5.17 31.02 -3.85
N GLY A 363 -3.94 30.58 -3.57
CA GLY A 363 -3.42 29.27 -3.97
C GLY A 363 -2.99 29.22 -5.43
N PRO A 364 -2.47 28.05 -5.89
CA PRO A 364 -1.99 27.88 -7.26
C PRO A 364 -3.15 27.87 -8.26
N THR A 365 -2.96 28.55 -9.39
CA THR A 365 -3.90 28.58 -10.53
C THR A 365 -3.23 28.01 -11.78
N PHE A 366 -4.00 27.32 -12.62
CA PHE A 366 -3.50 26.80 -13.90
C PHE A 366 -3.74 27.79 -15.03
N MET A 367 -2.81 27.87 -15.99
CA MET A 367 -2.97 28.74 -17.16
C MET A 367 -4.27 28.40 -17.94
N PRO A 368 -5.13 29.40 -18.26
CA PRO A 368 -6.27 29.23 -19.16
C PRO A 368 -5.82 28.93 -20.60
N ILE A 369 -6.61 28.16 -21.36
CA ILE A 369 -6.32 27.83 -22.77
C ILE A 369 -6.14 29.08 -23.65
N ASP A 370 -6.90 30.16 -23.38
CA ASP A 370 -6.95 31.34 -24.25
C ASP A 370 -5.76 32.31 -24.07
N GLU A 371 -5.01 32.21 -22.97
CA GLU A 371 -3.81 33.03 -22.71
C GLU A 371 -2.53 32.44 -23.33
N TRP A 372 -2.65 31.30 -24.00
CA TRP A 372 -1.55 30.68 -24.72
C TRP A 372 -1.30 31.39 -26.06
N SER A 373 -0.67 32.57 -26.00
CA SER A 373 -0.18 33.28 -27.19
C SER A 373 1.30 32.94 -27.45
N GLY A 374 1.54 31.93 -28.27
CA GLY A 374 2.77 31.88 -29.08
C GLY A 374 2.75 33.06 -30.05
N SER A 375 3.25 34.22 -29.62
CA SER A 375 3.22 35.47 -30.38
C SER A 375 3.88 35.32 -31.77
N THR A 376 3.08 35.33 -32.83
CA THR A 376 3.13 36.36 -33.89
C THR A 376 1.77 36.40 -34.56
N ARG A 377 1.15 37.58 -34.64
CA ARG A 377 0.02 37.83 -35.54
C ARG A 377 0.41 37.41 -36.96
N ILE A 378 -0.20 36.36 -37.48
CA ILE A 378 -0.43 36.21 -38.91
C ILE A 378 -1.94 36.40 -39.09
N GLY A 379 -2.36 37.66 -39.01
CA GLY A 379 -3.46 38.10 -39.85
C GLY A 379 -2.95 38.06 -41.29
N ASP A 380 -3.83 37.66 -42.20
CA ASP A 380 -3.66 37.78 -43.65
C ASP A 380 -2.59 36.88 -44.27
N THR A 381 -2.78 35.56 -44.25
CA THR A 381 -2.63 34.66 -45.42
C THR A 381 -2.82 33.22 -44.96
N LEU A 382 -3.99 32.64 -45.26
CA LEU A 382 -4.27 31.24 -45.61
C LEU A 382 -5.80 31.06 -45.59
N GLU A 383 -6.50 31.87 -46.40
CA GLU A 383 -7.75 31.43 -47.01
C GLU A 383 -7.36 30.55 -48.20
N GLY A 384 -7.54 29.25 -48.05
CA GLY A 384 -7.22 28.26 -49.08
C GLY A 384 -6.36 27.15 -48.51
N GLU A 385 -6.83 25.91 -48.66
CA GLU A 385 -6.18 24.66 -48.22
C GLU A 385 -6.34 24.33 -46.73
N PHE A 386 -7.57 24.01 -46.32
CA PHE A 386 -7.92 22.85 -45.48
C PHE A 386 -9.45 22.74 -45.45
N ARG A 387 -10.03 22.33 -46.58
CA ARG A 387 -11.45 21.94 -46.67
C ARG A 387 -11.66 20.49 -47.09
N ASP A 388 -10.59 19.75 -47.36
CA ASP A 388 -10.63 18.35 -47.77
C ASP A 388 -9.68 17.56 -46.86
N ASP A 389 -10.20 17.04 -45.75
CA ASP A 389 -9.65 15.85 -45.02
C ASP A 389 -10.44 15.49 -43.74
N LEU A 390 -11.60 16.10 -43.48
CA LEU A 390 -12.55 15.64 -42.44
C LEU A 390 -13.70 14.77 -42.97
N THR A 391 -13.54 14.21 -44.17
CA THR A 391 -14.44 13.20 -44.73
C THR A 391 -13.65 11.96 -45.08
N VAL A 392 -13.37 11.11 -44.09
CA VAL A 392 -13.27 9.63 -44.13
C VAL A 392 -12.68 9.19 -42.79
N ILE A 393 -13.56 8.85 -41.84
CA ILE A 393 -13.58 7.65 -40.98
C ILE A 393 -14.93 7.77 -40.24
N ARG A 394 -15.99 7.47 -41.00
CA ARG A 394 -17.30 7.03 -40.52
C ARG A 394 -17.69 5.88 -41.43
N SER A 395 -17.35 4.66 -41.01
CA SER A 395 -17.97 3.40 -41.44
C SER A 395 -17.21 2.27 -40.76
N ASP A 396 -17.69 1.88 -39.59
CA ASP A 396 -17.96 0.48 -39.27
C ASP A 396 -18.34 0.38 -37.79
N THR A 397 -19.65 0.40 -37.54
CA THR A 397 -20.30 -0.47 -36.56
C THR A 397 -21.81 -0.36 -36.77
N ASP A 398 -22.41 -1.53 -36.99
CA ASP A 398 -23.73 -1.76 -37.54
C ASP A 398 -24.83 -1.55 -36.47
N ASP A 399 -25.58 -0.45 -36.61
CA ASP A 399 -26.55 0.07 -35.66
C ASP A 399 -27.97 -0.50 -35.91
N THR A 400 -28.10 -1.83 -35.93
CA THR A 400 -29.40 -2.50 -36.19
C THR A 400 -29.79 -3.57 -35.16
N ARG A 401 -29.04 -3.68 -34.06
CA ARG A 401 -29.34 -4.63 -32.94
C ARG A 401 -29.90 -3.97 -31.68
N VAL A 402 -29.74 -2.67 -31.50
CA VAL A 402 -30.16 -1.97 -30.27
C VAL A 402 -31.67 -1.64 -30.30
N ASP A 403 -32.21 -1.21 -31.44
CA ASP A 403 -33.64 -0.86 -31.55
C ASP A 403 -34.61 -2.06 -31.58
N LYS A 404 -34.11 -3.25 -31.96
CA LYS A 404 -34.90 -4.49 -31.89
C LYS A 404 -35.01 -5.06 -30.47
N LEU A 405 -34.08 -4.72 -29.57
CA LEU A 405 -34.08 -5.17 -28.18
C LEU A 405 -34.95 -4.28 -27.29
N VAL A 406 -35.04 -2.99 -27.60
CA VAL A 406 -35.91 -2.04 -26.89
C VAL A 406 -37.39 -2.32 -27.22
N THR A 407 -37.71 -2.63 -28.46
CA THR A 407 -39.10 -2.95 -28.89
C THR A 407 -39.59 -4.33 -28.39
N ALA A 408 -38.67 -5.24 -28.05
CA ALA A 408 -39.01 -6.57 -27.51
C ALA A 408 -39.27 -6.55 -25.98
N LEU A 409 -38.68 -5.61 -25.25
CA LEU A 409 -38.86 -5.47 -23.81
C LEU A 409 -40.14 -4.71 -23.42
N GLU A 410 -40.72 -3.93 -24.33
CA GLU A 410 -41.97 -3.21 -24.11
C GLU A 410 -43.23 -4.05 -24.37
N ASN A 411 -43.09 -5.26 -24.94
CA ASN A 411 -44.21 -6.15 -25.30
C ASN A 411 -44.42 -7.36 -24.36
N LEU A 412 -43.70 -7.44 -23.24
CA LEU A 412 -43.85 -8.51 -22.23
C LEU A 412 -44.36 -7.94 -20.90
N GLY A 413 -45.62 -7.53 -20.89
CA GLY A 413 -46.28 -7.07 -19.67
C GLY A 413 -47.78 -6.86 -19.83
N SER A 414 -48.55 -7.92 -20.11
CA SER A 414 -50.03 -7.91 -19.98
C SER A 414 -50.60 -9.34 -19.97
N ASN A 415 -51.42 -9.64 -18.94
CA ASN A 415 -52.27 -10.83 -18.65
C ASN A 415 -51.76 -11.62 -17.42
N ALA A 416 -52.48 -11.83 -16.30
CA ALA A 416 -53.86 -11.63 -15.83
C ALA A 416 -53.88 -11.93 -14.28
N PRO A 417 -55.00 -12.10 -13.54
CA PRO A 417 -56.30 -11.41 -13.46
C PRO A 417 -56.56 -10.76 -12.05
N LYS A 418 -57.72 -10.08 -11.91
CA LYS A 418 -58.20 -9.32 -10.72
C LYS A 418 -59.06 -10.13 -9.72
N LYS A 419 -59.14 -9.58 -8.48
CA LYS A 419 -60.06 -9.79 -7.30
C LYS A 419 -59.52 -10.75 -6.22
N LEU A 420 -59.59 -10.48 -4.91
CA LEU A 420 -60.69 -9.93 -4.10
C LEU A 420 -60.19 -9.18 -2.82
N ASP A 421 -61.10 -8.37 -2.28
CA ASP A 421 -61.09 -7.41 -1.17
C ASP A 421 -60.85 -7.98 0.25
N GLN A 422 -60.19 -7.21 1.14
CA GLN A 422 -60.68 -6.77 2.47
C GLN A 422 -59.57 -6.30 3.44
N SER A 423 -59.93 -5.27 4.22
CA SER A 423 -59.18 -4.44 5.15
C SER A 423 -58.24 -5.11 6.16
N THR A 424 -57.08 -4.50 6.42
CA THR A 424 -56.65 -4.03 7.76
C THR A 424 -55.34 -3.25 7.65
N ALA A 425 -55.22 -2.15 8.40
CA ALA A 425 -54.07 -1.25 8.38
C ALA A 425 -52.78 -1.94 8.89
N ALA A 426 -51.70 -1.87 8.12
CA ALA A 426 -50.37 -2.25 8.56
C ALA A 426 -49.32 -1.31 7.94
N PHE A 427 -48.40 -0.82 8.78
CA PHE A 427 -47.22 -0.07 8.40
C PHE A 427 -46.45 -0.80 7.28
N GLY A 428 -46.17 -0.10 6.19
CA GLY A 428 -45.49 -0.67 5.03
C GLY A 428 -44.06 -1.08 5.34
N THR A 429 -43.80 -2.39 5.28
CA THR A 429 -42.49 -3.04 5.28
C THR A 429 -41.80 -2.85 3.93
N GLN A 430 -40.68 -2.14 3.90
CA GLN A 430 -39.67 -2.27 2.86
C GLN A 430 -38.47 -3.01 3.47
N ASP A 431 -38.49 -4.34 3.46
CA ASP A 431 -37.44 -5.22 4.02
C ASP A 431 -36.25 -5.39 3.06
N THR A 432 -35.84 -4.31 2.38
CA THR A 432 -34.76 -4.39 1.38
C THR A 432 -33.86 -3.17 1.46
N ILE A 433 -32.61 -3.39 1.86
CA ILE A 433 -31.56 -2.38 1.84
C ILE A 433 -31.20 -2.08 0.38
N THR A 434 -31.34 -0.82 -0.05
CA THR A 434 -31.18 -0.41 -1.45
C THR A 434 -29.86 0.33 -1.73
N ARG A 435 -29.48 0.43 -3.01
CA ARG A 435 -28.17 0.91 -3.51
C ARG A 435 -27.88 2.41 -3.29
N THR A 436 -28.87 3.17 -2.84
CA THR A 436 -28.80 4.62 -2.63
C THR A 436 -29.00 4.97 -1.15
N MET A 437 -29.11 3.96 -0.30
CA MET A 437 -29.44 4.11 1.11
C MET A 437 -28.23 4.68 1.88
N PRO A 438 -28.35 5.84 2.53
CA PRO A 438 -27.29 6.40 3.36
C PRO A 438 -26.86 5.43 4.48
N ALA A 439 -25.59 5.50 4.92
CA ALA A 439 -25.09 4.68 6.03
C ALA A 439 -25.96 4.78 7.30
N THR A 440 -26.57 5.95 7.52
CA THR A 440 -27.53 6.19 8.61
C THR A 440 -28.82 5.40 8.48
N GLU A 441 -29.32 5.15 7.27
CA GLU A 441 -30.49 4.30 7.03
C GLU A 441 -30.11 2.82 7.12
N VAL A 442 -28.97 2.41 6.56
CA VAL A 442 -28.46 1.03 6.71
C VAL A 442 -28.28 0.69 8.19
N LEU A 443 -27.73 1.60 8.99
CA LEU A 443 -27.60 1.43 10.44
C LEU A 443 -28.96 1.24 11.13
N LYS A 444 -30.00 2.01 10.73
CA LYS A 444 -31.37 1.80 11.25
C LYS A 444 -31.91 0.41 10.91
N TYR A 445 -31.66 -0.09 9.70
CA TYR A 445 -32.05 -1.44 9.33
C TYR A 445 -31.32 -2.49 10.17
N LEU A 446 -30.01 -2.36 10.36
CA LEU A 446 -29.22 -3.26 11.21
C LEU A 446 -29.73 -3.29 12.65
N ILE A 447 -30.06 -2.11 13.20
CA ILE A 447 -30.64 -1.98 14.54
C ILE A 447 -32.02 -2.66 14.60
N ALA A 448 -32.88 -2.42 13.60
CA ALA A 448 -34.20 -3.05 13.53
C ALA A 448 -34.13 -4.59 13.43
N HIS A 449 -33.02 -5.14 12.91
CA HIS A 449 -32.79 -6.58 12.77
C HIS A 449 -31.93 -7.18 13.91
N GLY A 450 -31.77 -6.46 15.02
CA GLY A 450 -31.21 -6.99 16.26
C GLY A 450 -29.75 -6.66 16.55
N CYS A 451 -29.10 -5.79 15.76
CA CYS A 451 -27.79 -5.25 16.12
C CYS A 451 -27.95 -4.14 17.17
N ARG A 452 -27.22 -4.21 18.28
CA ARG A 452 -27.27 -3.17 19.33
C ARG A 452 -26.58 -1.89 18.85
N ASP A 453 -27.23 -0.73 18.99
CA ASP A 453 -26.59 0.57 18.79
C ASP A 453 -25.76 0.97 20.01
N VAL A 454 -24.45 1.06 19.85
CA VAL A 454 -23.50 1.43 20.93
C VAL A 454 -22.96 2.85 20.79
N SER A 455 -23.54 3.67 19.91
CA SER A 455 -23.06 5.03 19.62
C SER A 455 -23.01 5.94 20.87
N LYS A 456 -23.84 5.65 21.89
CA LYS A 456 -23.85 6.40 23.17
C LYS A 456 -22.94 5.80 24.23
N GLU A 457 -22.50 4.56 24.07
CA GLU A 457 -21.70 3.84 25.07
C GLU A 457 -20.20 4.01 24.81
N VAL A 458 -19.81 4.22 23.55
CA VAL A 458 -18.42 4.50 23.16
C VAL A 458 -18.06 5.94 23.50
N ASN A 459 -16.98 6.14 24.26
CA ASN A 459 -16.42 7.45 24.51
C ASN A 459 -15.60 7.91 23.29
N ILE A 460 -16.23 8.68 22.40
CA ILE A 460 -15.63 9.19 21.16
C ILE A 460 -14.39 10.07 21.38
N LEU A 461 -14.21 10.65 22.57
CA LEU A 461 -13.05 11.47 22.93
C LEU A 461 -11.83 10.62 23.33
N GLN A 462 -12.03 9.34 23.61
CA GLN A 462 -10.99 8.36 23.98
C GLN A 462 -10.84 7.27 22.92
N VAL A 463 -11.15 7.60 21.67
CA VAL A 463 -10.83 6.76 20.51
C VAL A 463 -9.42 7.11 20.06
N SER A 464 -8.63 6.11 19.68
CA SER A 464 -7.31 6.31 19.12
C SER A 464 -7.41 7.21 17.88
N ASP A 465 -6.54 8.21 17.79
CA ASP A 465 -6.56 9.17 16.67
C ASP A 465 -6.40 8.46 15.31
N TYR A 466 -5.68 7.34 15.33
CA TYR A 466 -5.42 6.44 14.22
C TYR A 466 -5.90 5.02 14.55
N PRO A 467 -6.30 4.24 13.54
CA PRO A 467 -6.54 2.81 13.72
C PRO A 467 -5.24 2.09 14.15
N MET A 468 -5.39 1.12 15.02
CA MET A 468 -4.32 0.33 15.64
C MET A 468 -4.02 -0.96 14.87
N SER A 469 -4.87 -1.34 13.91
CA SER A 469 -4.69 -2.49 13.00
C SER A 469 -5.33 -2.22 11.64
N PHE A 470 -4.72 -2.79 10.59
CA PHE A 470 -5.06 -2.60 9.18
C PHE A 470 -5.11 -3.96 8.46
N GLY A 471 -6.14 -4.20 7.65
CA GLY A 471 -6.28 -5.46 6.89
C GLY A 471 -7.26 -5.35 5.71
N GLY A 472 -7.46 -6.45 4.99
CA GLY A 472 -8.35 -6.52 3.81
C GLY A 472 -9.83 -6.21 4.10
N PHE A 473 -10.22 -6.17 5.37
CA PHE A 473 -11.61 -6.09 5.83
C PHE A 473 -11.97 -4.77 6.55
N GLY A 474 -11.06 -3.81 6.67
CA GLY A 474 -11.35 -2.50 7.28
C GLY A 474 -10.26 -1.96 8.21
N ASP A 475 -10.54 -0.80 8.82
CA ASP A 475 -9.64 -0.14 9.77
C ASP A 475 -10.13 -0.37 11.21
N VAL A 476 -9.25 -0.77 12.13
CA VAL A 476 -9.64 -1.05 13.53
C VAL A 476 -9.05 -0.02 14.49
N TYR A 477 -9.90 0.77 15.14
CA TYR A 477 -9.52 1.76 16.16
C TYR A 477 -9.67 1.16 17.55
N CYS A 478 -8.86 1.62 18.52
CA CYS A 478 -9.09 1.31 19.92
C CYS A 478 -9.88 2.44 20.58
N ALA A 479 -10.88 2.12 21.37
CA ALA A 479 -11.66 3.10 22.11
C ALA A 479 -11.96 2.59 23.52
N THR A 480 -12.59 3.44 24.33
CA THR A 480 -13.04 3.11 25.67
C THR A 480 -14.56 3.30 25.74
N LEU A 481 -15.28 2.37 26.35
CA LEU A 481 -16.68 2.54 26.72
C LEU A 481 -16.79 3.48 27.94
N GLN A 482 -17.98 4.04 28.17
CA GLN A 482 -18.23 4.93 29.32
C GLN A 482 -17.94 4.28 30.68
N ASN A 483 -18.03 2.96 30.77
CA ASN A 483 -17.72 2.18 31.98
C ASN A 483 -16.20 1.92 32.17
N GLY A 484 -15.36 2.34 31.22
CA GLY A 484 -13.90 2.15 31.26
C GLY A 484 -13.37 0.95 30.48
N ASP A 485 -14.25 0.09 29.94
CA ASP A 485 -13.81 -1.09 29.18
C ASP A 485 -13.25 -0.70 27.82
N ARG A 486 -12.15 -1.34 27.40
CA ARG A 486 -11.55 -1.09 26.08
C ARG A 486 -12.23 -1.91 24.99
N VAL A 487 -12.45 -1.27 23.85
CA VAL A 487 -13.11 -1.86 22.68
C VAL A 487 -12.36 -1.58 21.39
N GLY A 488 -12.50 -2.47 20.42
CA GLY A 488 -12.10 -2.27 19.03
C GLY A 488 -13.28 -1.75 18.22
N ILE A 489 -13.06 -0.72 17.41
CA ILE A 489 -14.01 -0.17 16.44
C ILE A 489 -13.50 -0.52 15.05
N LYS A 490 -14.09 -1.52 14.39
CA LYS A 490 -13.76 -1.91 13.02
C LYS A 490 -14.67 -1.19 12.03
N CYS A 491 -14.11 -0.31 11.21
CA CYS A 491 -14.82 0.39 10.15
C CYS A 491 -14.77 -0.43 8.86
N VAL A 492 -15.92 -0.73 8.28
CA VAL A 492 -15.97 -1.34 6.95
C VAL A 492 -15.65 -0.26 5.92
N ARG A 493 -14.60 -0.44 5.11
CA ARG A 493 -14.22 0.52 4.07
C ARG A 493 -15.32 0.61 3.02
N MET A 494 -16.19 1.59 3.16
CA MET A 494 -17.23 1.93 2.22
C MET A 494 -16.60 2.74 1.09
N LEU A 495 -16.38 2.13 -0.07
CA LEU A 495 -15.98 2.87 -1.27
C LEU A 495 -17.07 3.89 -1.60
N THR A 496 -16.84 5.17 -1.29
CA THR A 496 -17.64 6.29 -1.78
C THR A 496 -17.30 6.54 -3.25
N ASN A 497 -17.63 5.57 -4.12
CA ASN A 497 -17.64 5.75 -5.57
C ASN A 497 -18.84 4.99 -6.12
N SER A 498 -19.62 5.66 -6.98
CA SER A 498 -20.84 5.18 -7.64
C SER A 498 -20.60 4.08 -8.71
N SER A 499 -19.53 3.27 -8.56
CA SER A 499 -19.19 2.18 -9.47
C SER A 499 -19.91 0.87 -9.11
N LEU A 500 -19.88 -0.10 -10.04
CA LEU A 500 -20.47 -1.44 -9.87
C LEU A 500 -19.86 -2.24 -8.70
N GLU A 501 -18.65 -1.87 -8.26
CA GLU A 501 -17.86 -2.49 -7.18
C GLU A 501 -18.40 -2.14 -5.78
N GLY A 502 -18.82 -0.89 -5.56
CA GLY A 502 -19.38 -0.43 -4.27
C GLY A 502 -20.68 -1.15 -3.88
N LYS A 503 -21.38 -1.73 -4.87
CA LYS A 503 -22.60 -2.53 -4.69
C LYS A 503 -22.36 -3.91 -4.07
N LYS A 504 -21.13 -4.44 -4.12
CA LYS A 504 -20.75 -5.74 -3.53
C LYS A 504 -20.40 -5.63 -2.04
N ILE A 505 -19.75 -4.52 -1.64
CA ILE A 505 -19.15 -4.33 -0.31
C ILE A 505 -20.20 -4.07 0.79
N LEU A 506 -21.23 -3.27 0.52
CA LEU A 506 -22.33 -2.97 1.46
C LEU A 506 -23.15 -4.21 1.85
N LYS A 507 -23.36 -5.10 0.88
CA LYS A 507 -24.09 -6.36 1.05
C LYS A 507 -23.28 -7.36 1.88
N SER A 508 -21.97 -7.42 1.64
CA SER A 508 -21.03 -8.24 2.41
C SER A 508 -20.95 -7.79 3.87
N ALA A 509 -20.91 -6.47 4.11
CA ALA A 509 -20.84 -5.87 5.45
C ALA A 509 -22.09 -6.15 6.30
N ALA A 510 -23.29 -5.98 5.72
CA ALA A 510 -24.55 -6.27 6.41
C ALA A 510 -24.71 -7.78 6.68
N HIS A 511 -24.20 -8.62 5.78
CA HIS A 511 -24.15 -10.07 5.95
C HIS A 511 -23.19 -10.50 7.06
N GLU A 512 -21.95 -9.99 7.05
CA GLU A 512 -20.93 -10.20 8.09
C GLU A 512 -21.46 -9.81 9.47
N LEU A 513 -22.09 -8.63 9.58
CA LEU A 513 -22.70 -8.12 10.80
C LEU A 513 -23.82 -9.00 11.33
N TYR A 514 -24.72 -9.45 10.45
CA TYR A 514 -25.81 -10.32 10.84
C TYR A 514 -25.29 -11.67 11.35
N VAL A 515 -24.37 -12.31 10.62
CA VAL A 515 -23.75 -13.58 11.03
C VAL A 515 -23.05 -13.44 12.37
N TRP A 516 -22.19 -12.43 12.50
CA TRP A 516 -21.43 -12.18 13.73
C TRP A 516 -22.34 -11.85 14.92
N SER A 517 -23.45 -11.12 14.72
CA SER A 517 -24.42 -10.83 15.78
C SER A 517 -25.09 -12.06 16.41
N LYS A 518 -25.10 -13.20 15.70
CA LYS A 518 -25.67 -14.47 16.19
C LYS A 518 -24.65 -15.34 16.91
N CYS A 519 -23.36 -15.03 16.80
CA CYS A 519 -22.30 -15.81 17.41
C CYS A 519 -22.14 -15.50 18.90
N LYS A 520 -22.26 -16.53 19.73
CA LYS A 520 -22.00 -16.47 21.17
C LYS A 520 -21.26 -17.71 21.63
N HIS A 521 -19.94 -17.60 21.73
CA HIS A 521 -19.05 -18.68 22.13
C HIS A 521 -17.77 -18.10 22.77
N PRO A 522 -17.18 -18.73 23.80
CA PRO A 522 -15.93 -18.25 24.42
C PRO A 522 -14.78 -18.11 23.43
N ASN A 523 -14.71 -18.97 22.40
CA ASN A 523 -13.68 -18.95 21.37
C ASN A 523 -14.06 -18.21 20.08
N VAL A 524 -15.10 -17.38 20.13
CA VAL A 524 -15.47 -16.46 19.05
C VAL A 524 -15.54 -15.06 19.66
N ILE A 525 -14.98 -14.06 18.99
CA ILE A 525 -15.06 -12.69 19.48
C ILE A 525 -16.51 -12.21 19.47
N GLU A 526 -16.94 -11.55 20.54
CA GLU A 526 -18.31 -11.03 20.64
C GLU A 526 -18.45 -9.70 19.87
N LEU A 527 -19.56 -9.55 19.14
CA LEU A 527 -19.98 -8.26 18.61
C LEU A 527 -20.79 -7.53 19.68
N LEU A 528 -20.21 -6.49 20.30
CA LEU A 528 -20.89 -5.69 21.31
C LEU A 528 -22.00 -4.83 20.71
N GLY A 529 -21.79 -4.36 19.48
CA GLY A 529 -22.79 -3.61 18.74
C GLY A 529 -22.23 -2.93 17.50
N VAL A 530 -23.05 -2.05 16.94
CA VAL A 530 -22.76 -1.23 15.75
C VAL A 530 -22.90 0.24 16.08
N MET A 531 -22.16 1.08 15.37
CA MET A 531 -22.29 2.54 15.46
C MET A 531 -21.98 3.20 14.13
N LEU A 532 -22.31 4.49 14.03
CA LEU A 532 -21.75 5.34 12.99
C LEU A 532 -20.46 5.98 13.53
N PHE A 533 -19.34 5.75 12.86
CA PHE A 533 -18.05 6.37 13.20
C PHE A 533 -17.41 6.93 11.93
N ARG A 534 -17.11 8.25 11.92
CA ARG A 534 -16.56 8.97 10.76
C ARG A 534 -17.33 8.71 9.46
N ASP A 535 -18.66 8.82 9.53
CA ASP A 535 -19.62 8.58 8.43
C ASP A 535 -19.62 7.16 7.84
N GLN A 536 -19.01 6.19 8.55
CA GLN A 536 -18.99 4.78 8.19
C GLN A 536 -19.69 3.91 9.23
N ILE A 537 -20.25 2.78 8.79
CA ILE A 537 -20.77 1.76 9.71
C ILE A 537 -19.56 1.08 10.34
N ALA A 538 -19.52 1.12 11.67
CA ALA A 538 -18.48 0.51 12.45
C ALA A 538 -19.03 -0.58 13.36
N MET A 539 -18.22 -1.63 13.53
CA MET A 539 -18.50 -2.80 14.36
C MET A 539 -17.67 -2.68 15.63
N VAL A 540 -18.29 -2.88 16.79
CA VAL A 540 -17.63 -2.72 18.08
C VAL A 540 -17.50 -4.07 18.75
N SER A 541 -16.29 -4.45 19.14
CA SER A 541 -15.96 -5.69 19.85
C SER A 541 -15.01 -5.42 21.02
N PRO A 542 -14.83 -6.34 21.98
CA PRO A 542 -13.84 -6.15 23.04
C PRO A 542 -12.42 -6.01 22.48
N TRP A 543 -11.63 -5.09 23.04
CA TRP A 543 -10.22 -4.97 22.67
C TRP A 543 -9.39 -6.06 23.36
N LEU A 544 -8.61 -6.82 22.58
CA LEU A 544 -7.84 -7.95 23.08
C LEU A 544 -6.33 -7.62 23.05
N ASP A 545 -5.78 -7.25 24.19
CA ASP A 545 -4.42 -6.68 24.31
C ASP A 545 -3.28 -7.63 23.95
N ASN A 546 -3.50 -8.95 24.03
CA ASN A 546 -2.50 -9.95 23.66
C ASN A 546 -2.36 -10.10 22.13
N GLY A 547 -3.15 -9.35 21.34
CA GLY A 547 -3.05 -9.31 19.89
C GLY A 547 -3.44 -10.66 19.24
N HIS A 548 -2.89 -10.91 18.05
CA HIS A 548 -3.16 -12.13 17.29
C HIS A 548 -2.25 -13.29 17.67
N LEU A 549 -2.71 -14.51 17.41
CA LEU A 549 -2.13 -15.79 17.85
C LEU A 549 -0.63 -15.91 17.55
N ARG A 550 -0.18 -15.53 16.34
CA ARG A 550 1.23 -15.64 15.97
C ARG A 550 2.14 -14.77 16.85
N THR A 551 1.78 -13.51 17.07
CA THR A 551 2.57 -12.60 17.92
C THR A 551 2.53 -13.04 19.37
N PHE A 552 1.37 -13.50 19.86
CA PHE A 552 1.23 -14.02 21.21
C PHE A 552 2.12 -15.23 21.49
N LEU A 553 2.23 -16.18 20.55
CA LEU A 553 3.04 -17.39 20.69
C LEU A 553 4.55 -17.11 20.75
N VAL A 554 5.02 -16.03 20.11
CA VAL A 554 6.43 -15.59 20.22
C VAL A 554 6.71 -15.03 21.61
N GLN A 555 5.77 -14.27 22.17
CA GLN A 555 5.90 -13.65 23.49
C GLN A 555 5.68 -14.65 24.63
N ASN A 556 4.93 -15.73 24.39
CA ASN A 556 4.55 -16.73 25.39
C ASN A 556 4.99 -18.15 24.97
N PRO A 557 6.31 -18.43 24.89
CA PRO A 557 6.82 -19.70 24.36
C PRO A 557 6.45 -20.92 25.22
N GLN A 558 6.06 -20.70 26.49
CA GLN A 558 5.70 -21.73 27.46
C GLN A 558 4.20 -22.03 27.54
N ILE A 559 3.36 -21.37 26.73
CA ILE A 559 1.92 -21.61 26.75
C ILE A 559 1.61 -23.06 26.34
N ASP A 560 0.58 -23.65 26.94
CA ASP A 560 0.07 -24.95 26.50
C ASP A 560 -0.57 -24.83 25.10
N ARG A 561 0.23 -25.13 24.10
CA ARG A 561 -0.14 -25.09 22.67
C ARG A 561 -1.23 -26.11 22.33
N CYS A 562 -1.28 -27.25 23.02
CA CYS A 562 -2.31 -28.28 22.78
C CYS A 562 -3.68 -27.77 23.26
N ALA A 563 -3.74 -27.22 24.47
CA ALA A 563 -4.95 -26.61 25.00
C ALA A 563 -5.42 -25.42 24.15
N LEU A 564 -4.48 -24.61 23.64
CA LEU A 564 -4.78 -23.50 22.75
C LEU A 564 -5.40 -23.98 21.42
N CYS A 565 -4.81 -25.00 20.79
CA CYS A 565 -5.35 -25.62 19.57
C CYS A 565 -6.75 -26.22 19.80
N ALA A 566 -6.99 -26.86 20.95
CA ALA A 566 -8.30 -27.41 21.28
C ALA A 566 -9.38 -26.33 21.38
N GLN A 567 -9.04 -25.18 21.96
CA GLN A 567 -9.94 -24.02 22.05
C GLN A 567 -10.22 -23.38 20.68
N VAL A 568 -9.21 -23.26 19.82
CA VAL A 568 -9.42 -22.79 18.43
C VAL A 568 -10.35 -23.75 17.67
N ALA A 569 -10.11 -25.06 17.77
CA ALA A 569 -10.95 -26.08 17.14
C ALA A 569 -12.40 -26.06 17.68
N ASP A 570 -12.60 -25.77 18.97
CA ASP A 570 -13.94 -25.61 19.56
C ASP A 570 -14.68 -24.40 19.00
N GLY A 571 -13.98 -23.28 18.78
CA GLY A 571 -14.52 -22.11 18.08
C GLY A 571 -14.98 -22.44 16.66
N VAL A 572 -14.17 -23.18 15.89
CA VAL A 572 -14.54 -23.58 14.52
C VAL A 572 -15.70 -24.56 14.53
N ALA A 573 -15.70 -25.56 15.42
CA ALA A 573 -16.78 -26.52 15.58
C ALA A 573 -18.11 -25.84 15.96
N TYR A 574 -18.05 -24.79 16.78
CA TYR A 574 -19.21 -23.97 17.10
C TYR A 574 -19.77 -23.27 15.84
N LEU A 575 -18.93 -22.61 15.05
CA LEU A 575 -19.36 -21.95 13.80
C LEU A 575 -20.02 -22.95 12.85
N HIS A 576 -19.38 -24.11 12.66
CA HIS A 576 -19.87 -25.18 11.79
C HIS A 576 -21.23 -25.71 12.26
N ARG A 577 -21.45 -25.83 13.57
CA ARG A 577 -22.75 -26.21 14.15
C ARG A 577 -23.84 -25.15 13.91
N GLN A 578 -23.46 -23.89 13.76
CA GLN A 578 -24.37 -22.80 13.36
C GLN A 578 -24.52 -22.69 11.83
N SER A 579 -23.98 -23.66 11.07
CA SER A 579 -23.93 -23.64 9.60
C SER A 579 -23.21 -22.41 9.04
N ILE A 580 -22.21 -21.91 9.78
CA ILE A 580 -21.35 -20.78 9.41
C ILE A 580 -19.99 -21.34 8.98
N VAL A 581 -19.62 -21.03 7.73
CA VAL A 581 -18.24 -21.18 7.24
C VAL A 581 -17.48 -19.90 7.50
N HIS A 582 -16.27 -19.96 8.05
CA HIS A 582 -15.44 -18.78 8.29
C HIS A 582 -14.77 -18.28 7.00
N GLY A 583 -14.12 -19.16 6.25
CA GLY A 583 -13.61 -18.88 4.89
C GLY A 583 -12.30 -18.10 4.77
N ASP A 584 -11.64 -17.74 5.88
CA ASP A 584 -10.27 -17.18 5.90
C ASP A 584 -9.60 -17.47 7.25
N LEU A 585 -9.65 -18.72 7.71
CA LEU A 585 -8.98 -19.13 8.95
C LEU A 585 -7.47 -19.06 8.78
N LYS A 586 -6.83 -18.25 9.63
CA LYS A 586 -5.37 -18.08 9.74
C LYS A 586 -4.98 -17.52 11.10
N PRO A 587 -3.72 -17.64 11.54
CA PRO A 587 -3.28 -17.16 12.86
C PRO A 587 -3.51 -15.66 13.10
N GLU A 588 -3.53 -14.83 12.05
CA GLU A 588 -3.82 -13.39 12.12
C GLU A 588 -5.29 -13.10 12.49
N ASN A 589 -6.20 -14.03 12.17
CA ASN A 589 -7.65 -13.92 12.44
C ASN A 589 -8.05 -14.60 13.76
N ILE A 590 -7.08 -14.88 14.64
CA ILE A 590 -7.31 -15.44 15.98
C ILE A 590 -6.69 -14.50 16.99
N LEU A 591 -7.52 -13.79 17.75
CA LEU A 591 -7.08 -12.89 18.80
C LEU A 591 -7.04 -13.59 20.16
N ILE A 592 -6.15 -13.16 21.04
CA ILE A 592 -5.99 -13.78 22.37
C ILE A 592 -6.49 -12.80 23.44
N SER A 593 -7.42 -13.22 24.30
CA SER A 593 -7.84 -12.40 25.44
C SER A 593 -6.84 -12.45 26.59
N GLN A 594 -7.04 -11.57 27.58
CA GLN A 594 -6.13 -11.42 28.73
C GLN A 594 -5.98 -12.71 29.55
N ASP A 595 -7.03 -13.54 29.60
CA ASP A 595 -7.05 -14.88 30.21
C ASP A 595 -6.45 -15.99 29.31
N HIS A 596 -5.79 -15.60 28.22
CA HIS A 596 -5.18 -16.49 27.21
C HIS A 596 -6.19 -17.35 26.42
N THR A 597 -7.47 -17.01 26.45
CA THR A 597 -8.50 -17.65 25.61
C THR A 597 -8.38 -17.17 24.15
N PRO A 598 -8.23 -18.06 23.15
CA PRO A 598 -8.20 -17.67 21.75
C PRO A 598 -9.63 -17.44 21.24
N ARG A 599 -9.80 -16.40 20.42
CA ARG A 599 -11.10 -15.95 19.89
C ARG A 599 -10.98 -15.70 18.39
N LEU A 600 -11.78 -16.45 17.61
CA LEU A 600 -11.90 -16.26 16.17
C LEU A 600 -12.51 -14.90 15.86
N THR A 601 -11.96 -14.19 14.89
CA THR A 601 -12.42 -12.87 14.42
C THR A 601 -12.39 -12.82 12.88
N ASP A 602 -12.92 -11.73 12.32
CA ASP A 602 -12.81 -11.39 10.90
C ASP A 602 -13.61 -12.30 9.95
N PHE A 603 -14.93 -12.16 10.01
CA PHE A 603 -15.92 -12.97 9.28
C PHE A 603 -16.19 -12.47 7.84
N GLY A 604 -15.33 -11.64 7.26
CA GLY A 604 -15.58 -10.95 5.99
C GLY A 604 -15.74 -11.88 4.76
N ASN A 605 -15.30 -13.14 4.86
CA ASN A 605 -15.50 -14.19 3.85
C ASN A 605 -16.51 -15.28 4.30
N SER A 606 -17.25 -15.04 5.39
CA SER A 606 -18.15 -16.05 5.95
C SER A 606 -19.41 -16.28 5.09
N ALA A 607 -19.91 -17.51 5.08
CA ALA A 607 -21.10 -17.92 4.33
C ALA A 607 -22.05 -18.77 5.20
N LEU A 608 -23.37 -18.55 5.06
CA LEU A 608 -24.45 -19.34 5.66
C LEU A 608 -24.97 -20.39 4.68
N ALA A 609 -25.21 -21.62 5.14
CA ALA A 609 -25.62 -22.72 4.27
C ALA A 609 -27.06 -22.58 3.71
N GLU A 610 -28.06 -22.11 4.48
CA GLU A 610 -29.47 -21.95 4.03
C GLU A 610 -30.25 -20.95 4.91
N TYR A 611 -30.94 -19.91 4.35
CA TYR A 611 -32.07 -19.17 4.98
C TYR A 611 -32.76 -18.14 4.02
N THR A 612 -33.89 -17.57 4.48
CA THR A 612 -35.02 -16.90 3.80
C THR A 612 -34.74 -15.55 3.09
N LEU A 613 -33.54 -14.97 3.20
CA LEU A 613 -33.15 -13.75 2.47
C LEU A 613 -32.28 -14.14 1.26
N GLN A 614 -32.75 -13.88 0.04
CA GLN A 614 -32.04 -14.27 -1.18
C GLN A 614 -30.84 -13.36 -1.45
N PHE A 615 -29.62 -13.90 -1.40
CA PHE A 615 -28.38 -13.17 -1.70
C PHE A 615 -27.63 -13.82 -2.89
N THR A 616 -27.51 -13.12 -4.02
CA THR A 616 -26.59 -13.49 -5.12
C THR A 616 -25.12 -13.13 -4.82
N HIS A 617 -24.19 -14.02 -5.20
CA HIS A 617 -22.77 -14.00 -4.80
C HIS A 617 -21.87 -13.17 -5.73
N SER A 618 -20.76 -12.64 -5.22
CA SER A 618 -19.66 -12.09 -6.01
C SER A 618 -18.32 -12.69 -5.56
N SER A 619 -17.70 -13.49 -6.41
CA SER A 619 -16.31 -13.96 -6.27
C SER A 619 -15.37 -12.88 -6.81
N THR A 620 -14.39 -12.46 -6.01
CA THR A 620 -13.22 -11.68 -6.47
C THR A 620 -12.00 -12.22 -5.75
N VAL A 621 -11.05 -12.77 -6.52
CA VAL A 621 -9.88 -13.56 -6.13
C VAL A 621 -8.70 -12.68 -5.70
N GLN A 622 -8.87 -11.82 -4.68
CA GLN A 622 -7.77 -10.96 -4.19
C GLN A 622 -7.56 -11.18 -2.68
N GLY A 623 -6.43 -11.80 -2.31
CA GLY A 623 -5.98 -11.93 -0.91
C GLY A 623 -6.01 -13.33 -0.30
N MET A 624 -5.87 -14.41 -1.09
CA MET A 624 -5.81 -15.76 -0.52
C MET A 624 -4.61 -15.91 0.42
N SER A 625 -4.88 -16.36 1.65
CA SER A 625 -3.88 -16.85 2.60
C SER A 625 -3.36 -18.22 2.12
N LEU A 626 -2.60 -18.24 1.02
CA LEU A 626 -2.28 -19.42 0.18
C LEU A 626 -1.78 -20.66 0.96
N ARG A 627 -1.15 -20.47 2.12
CA ARG A 627 -0.61 -21.56 2.96
C ARG A 627 -1.68 -22.28 3.79
N TRP A 628 -2.81 -21.64 4.05
CA TRP A 628 -3.96 -22.20 4.78
C TRP A 628 -5.15 -22.49 3.86
N ALA A 629 -5.07 -22.11 2.58
CA ALA A 629 -6.11 -22.36 1.59
C ALA A 629 -6.11 -23.81 1.12
N ALA A 630 -7.29 -24.41 1.06
CA ALA A 630 -7.48 -25.79 0.59
C ALA A 630 -7.31 -25.89 -0.95
N PRO A 631 -6.93 -27.08 -1.48
CA PRO A 631 -6.70 -27.27 -2.92
C PRO A 631 -7.88 -26.82 -3.80
N GLU A 632 -9.12 -27.14 -3.41
CA GLU A 632 -10.33 -26.80 -4.17
C GLU A 632 -10.62 -25.30 -4.21
N ILE A 633 -10.16 -24.53 -3.20
CA ILE A 633 -10.28 -23.07 -3.17
C ILE A 633 -9.21 -22.42 -4.06
N ILE A 634 -8.08 -23.08 -4.25
CA ILE A 634 -6.98 -22.61 -5.12
C ILE A 634 -7.25 -22.98 -6.59
N GLN A 635 -7.76 -24.18 -6.85
CA GLN A 635 -7.96 -24.73 -8.21
C GLN A 635 -9.21 -24.19 -8.89
N GLU A 636 -10.31 -24.07 -8.14
CA GLU A 636 -11.59 -23.59 -8.64
C GLU A 636 -11.92 -22.27 -7.95
N GLU A 637 -12.61 -21.35 -8.62
CA GLU A 637 -13.27 -20.22 -7.94
C GLU A 637 -14.49 -20.72 -7.13
N SER A 638 -14.26 -21.72 -6.27
CA SER A 638 -15.26 -22.37 -5.44
C SER A 638 -15.50 -21.56 -4.16
N LYS A 639 -16.72 -21.63 -3.62
CA LYS A 639 -17.05 -20.95 -2.36
C LYS A 639 -16.37 -21.67 -1.20
N PRO A 640 -15.96 -20.95 -0.15
CA PRO A 640 -15.52 -21.58 1.09
C PRO A 640 -16.56 -22.56 1.62
N THR A 641 -16.10 -23.68 2.17
CA THR A 641 -16.91 -24.75 2.75
C THR A 641 -16.46 -25.09 4.17
N HIS A 642 -17.28 -25.86 4.89
CA HIS A 642 -16.88 -26.43 6.18
C HIS A 642 -15.58 -27.25 6.05
N ALA A 643 -15.42 -28.00 4.96
CA ALA A 643 -14.23 -28.79 4.69
C ALA A 643 -12.99 -27.93 4.38
N SER A 644 -13.14 -26.77 3.74
CA SER A 644 -12.01 -25.84 3.53
C SER A 644 -11.56 -25.19 4.84
N ASP A 645 -12.48 -24.88 5.76
CA ASP A 645 -12.15 -24.42 7.11
C ASP A 645 -11.37 -25.48 7.90
N VAL A 646 -11.73 -26.76 7.77
CA VAL A 646 -11.02 -27.87 8.43
C VAL A 646 -9.59 -27.98 7.92
N TYR A 647 -9.37 -27.81 6.61
CA TYR A 647 -8.02 -27.78 6.03
C TYR A 647 -7.16 -26.67 6.67
N ALA A 648 -7.71 -25.45 6.73
CA ALA A 648 -7.07 -24.30 7.34
C ALA A 648 -6.81 -24.52 8.85
N LEU A 649 -7.77 -25.09 9.58
CA LEU A 649 -7.62 -25.47 10.99
C LEU A 649 -6.46 -26.46 11.18
N GLY A 650 -6.31 -27.46 10.30
CA GLY A 650 -5.17 -28.37 10.32
C GLY A 650 -3.84 -27.64 10.14
N MET A 651 -3.76 -26.69 9.22
CA MET A 651 -2.56 -25.87 9.00
C MET A 651 -2.23 -24.98 10.21
N ILE A 652 -3.24 -24.42 10.88
CA ILE A 652 -3.06 -23.65 12.13
C ILE A 652 -2.54 -24.55 13.24
N ILE A 653 -3.15 -25.71 13.47
CA ILE A 653 -2.70 -26.66 14.52
C ILE A 653 -1.25 -27.09 14.24
N PHE A 654 -0.91 -27.38 12.98
CA PHE A 654 0.46 -27.68 12.58
C PHE A 654 1.41 -26.54 12.97
N GLU A 655 1.13 -25.32 12.56
CA GLU A 655 2.01 -24.17 12.84
C GLU A 655 2.18 -23.91 14.34
N VAL A 656 1.08 -24.00 15.09
CA VAL A 656 1.09 -23.77 16.53
C VAL A 656 1.93 -24.84 17.23
N ILE A 657 1.83 -26.12 16.85
CA ILE A 657 2.58 -27.20 17.51
C ILE A 657 4.04 -27.24 17.02
N SER A 658 4.27 -27.14 15.71
CA SER A 658 5.59 -27.25 15.08
C SER A 658 6.47 -26.03 15.30
N ARG A 659 5.86 -24.87 15.60
CA ARG A 659 6.50 -23.54 15.63
C ARG A 659 7.04 -23.10 14.27
N GLU A 660 6.64 -23.79 13.20
CA GLU A 660 7.08 -23.54 11.84
C GLU A 660 5.88 -23.19 10.96
N MET A 661 6.07 -22.18 10.10
CA MET A 661 5.07 -21.82 9.11
C MET A 661 4.82 -23.01 8.16
N PRO A 662 3.55 -23.31 7.78
CA PRO A 662 3.28 -24.33 6.78
C PRO A 662 4.08 -24.09 5.50
N TYR A 663 4.79 -25.11 5.05
CA TYR A 663 5.68 -25.05 3.89
C TYR A 663 6.79 -24.00 3.99
N ALA A 664 7.42 -23.88 5.17
CA ALA A 664 8.53 -22.97 5.41
C ALA A 664 9.62 -23.06 4.30
N GLY A 665 10.13 -21.91 3.88
CA GLY A 665 11.15 -21.80 2.82
C GLY A 665 10.65 -21.88 1.37
N ALA A 666 9.39 -22.27 1.13
CA ALA A 666 8.80 -22.24 -0.21
C ALA A 666 8.18 -20.86 -0.52
N LYS A 667 8.42 -20.36 -1.74
CA LYS A 667 7.77 -19.14 -2.28
C LYS A 667 6.29 -19.41 -2.55
N ASP A 668 5.46 -18.38 -2.49
CA ASP A 668 3.99 -18.49 -2.67
C ASP A 668 3.58 -19.13 -4.00
N SER A 669 4.31 -18.85 -5.08
CA SER A 669 4.09 -19.54 -6.37
C SER A 669 4.33 -21.05 -6.30
N ALA A 670 5.31 -21.49 -5.51
CA ALA A 670 5.58 -22.91 -5.29
C ALA A 670 4.56 -23.56 -4.33
N ILE A 671 3.93 -22.78 -3.44
CA ILE A 671 2.85 -23.27 -2.56
C ILE A 671 1.67 -23.74 -3.39
N VAL A 672 1.25 -22.95 -4.39
CA VAL A 672 0.17 -23.34 -5.31
C VAL A 672 0.47 -24.71 -5.94
N PHE A 673 1.63 -24.88 -6.56
CA PHE A 673 2.00 -26.18 -7.16
C PHE A 673 2.08 -27.33 -6.15
N LYS A 674 2.57 -27.08 -4.92
CA LYS A 674 2.65 -28.09 -3.87
C LYS A 674 1.26 -28.53 -3.40
N VAL A 675 0.40 -27.58 -3.05
CA VAL A 675 -0.94 -27.85 -2.52
C VAL A 675 -1.82 -28.53 -3.58
N VAL A 676 -1.84 -27.99 -4.79
CA VAL A 676 -2.56 -28.57 -5.95
C VAL A 676 -2.01 -29.96 -6.29
N GLY A 677 -0.70 -30.16 -6.16
CA GLY A 677 -0.04 -31.45 -6.37
C GLY A 677 -0.20 -32.46 -5.23
N GLY A 678 -0.97 -32.15 -4.18
CA GLY A 678 -1.17 -33.02 -3.03
C GLY A 678 0.04 -33.15 -2.10
N VAL A 679 1.02 -32.25 -2.22
CA VAL A 679 2.21 -32.23 -1.36
C VAL A 679 1.82 -31.60 -0.01
N LYS A 680 1.91 -32.39 1.05
CA LYS A 680 1.62 -31.98 2.43
C LYS A 680 2.88 -31.43 3.14
N PRO A 681 2.74 -30.71 4.26
CA PRO A 681 3.88 -30.33 5.09
C PRO A 681 4.66 -31.55 5.58
N THR A 682 5.96 -31.40 5.79
CA THR A 682 6.81 -32.45 6.36
C THR A 682 6.53 -32.60 7.85
N ARG A 683 6.55 -33.84 8.37
CA ARG A 683 6.41 -34.09 9.82
C ARG A 683 7.58 -33.46 10.58
N PRO A 684 7.33 -32.54 11.52
CA PRO A 684 8.37 -31.90 12.32
C PRO A 684 8.71 -32.81 13.49
N GLU A 685 9.60 -33.78 13.28
CA GLU A 685 9.90 -34.83 14.28
C GLU A 685 10.40 -34.27 15.62
N ALA A 686 10.98 -33.07 15.63
CA ALA A 686 11.38 -32.36 16.85
C ALA A 686 10.21 -31.98 17.77
N HIS A 687 9.00 -31.82 17.23
CA HIS A 687 7.80 -31.42 17.98
C HIS A 687 6.66 -32.44 17.89
N ILE A 688 6.70 -33.33 16.90
CA ILE A 688 5.74 -34.41 16.67
C ILE A 688 6.53 -35.70 16.38
N PRO A 689 7.20 -36.30 17.38
CA PRO A 689 8.09 -37.44 17.19
C PRO A 689 7.34 -38.69 16.74
N LYS A 690 7.99 -39.55 15.94
CA LYS A 690 7.44 -40.85 15.50
C LYS A 690 7.53 -41.89 16.62
N GLY A 691 6.55 -42.80 16.68
CA GLY A 691 6.54 -43.90 17.65
C GLY A 691 5.98 -43.53 19.02
N ILE A 692 5.58 -42.26 19.22
CA ILE A 692 4.83 -41.82 20.40
C ILE A 692 3.35 -41.78 20.03
N GLU A 693 2.53 -42.56 20.74
CA GLU A 693 1.13 -42.79 20.38
C GLU A 693 0.32 -41.50 20.18
N GLN A 694 0.45 -40.52 21.09
CA GLN A 694 -0.25 -39.25 20.97
C GLN A 694 0.26 -38.40 19.79
N ALA A 695 1.58 -38.34 19.57
CA ALA A 695 2.17 -37.64 18.43
C ALA A 695 1.79 -38.27 17.08
N ASP A 696 1.73 -39.61 16.99
CA ASP A 696 1.27 -40.33 15.81
C ASP A 696 -0.22 -40.10 15.54
N ARG A 697 -1.06 -40.08 16.59
CA ARG A 697 -2.48 -39.72 16.47
C ARG A 697 -2.67 -38.28 15.98
N LEU A 698 -1.92 -37.32 16.54
CA LEU A 698 -1.94 -35.92 16.09
C LEU A 698 -1.54 -35.82 14.61
N TRP A 699 -0.44 -36.48 14.22
CA TRP A 699 0.02 -36.47 12.82
C TRP A 699 -0.99 -37.09 11.86
N SER A 700 -1.63 -38.20 12.27
CA SER A 700 -2.70 -38.83 11.49
C SER A 700 -3.88 -37.88 11.29
N MET A 701 -4.33 -37.20 12.36
CA MET A 701 -5.42 -36.22 12.29
C MET A 701 -5.09 -35.08 11.33
N LEU A 702 -3.88 -34.50 11.42
CA LEU A 702 -3.44 -33.44 10.52
C LEU A 702 -3.46 -33.88 9.05
N ASN A 703 -3.00 -35.11 8.76
CA ASN A 703 -3.03 -35.65 7.41
C ASN A 703 -4.45 -35.84 6.86
N SER A 704 -5.41 -36.20 7.72
CA SER A 704 -6.83 -36.28 7.36
C SER A 704 -7.46 -34.90 7.13
N CYS A 705 -7.07 -33.88 7.91
CA CYS A 705 -7.51 -32.50 7.65
C CYS A 705 -7.02 -31.99 6.28
N TRP A 706 -5.88 -32.49 5.81
CA TRP A 706 -5.29 -32.14 4.50
C TRP A 706 -5.55 -33.17 3.41
N ALA A 707 -6.64 -33.94 3.50
CA ALA A 707 -7.08 -34.77 2.39
C ALA A 707 -7.42 -33.88 1.18
N ASN A 708 -7.06 -34.34 -0.03
CA ASN A 708 -7.30 -33.58 -1.26
C ASN A 708 -8.82 -33.46 -1.49
N GLU A 709 -9.54 -34.57 -1.36
CA GLU A 709 -10.99 -34.59 -1.47
C GLU A 709 -11.63 -33.98 -0.21
N PRO A 710 -12.50 -32.95 -0.33
CA PRO A 710 -13.12 -32.29 0.80
C PRO A 710 -13.95 -33.21 1.70
N GLU A 711 -14.62 -34.20 1.10
CA GLU A 711 -15.50 -35.18 1.77
C GLU A 711 -14.73 -36.16 2.67
N GLU A 712 -13.43 -36.34 2.43
CA GLU A 712 -12.56 -37.22 3.25
C GLU A 712 -12.03 -36.54 4.51
N ARG A 713 -12.22 -35.22 4.63
CA ARG A 713 -11.76 -34.45 5.79
C ARG A 713 -12.71 -34.70 6.98
N PRO A 714 -12.18 -34.81 8.21
CA PRO A 714 -13.02 -34.89 9.40
C PRO A 714 -13.82 -33.59 9.57
N ASN A 715 -14.91 -33.63 10.34
CA ASN A 715 -15.56 -32.38 10.72
C ASN A 715 -14.79 -31.69 11.87
N ALA A 716 -15.00 -30.38 12.07
CA ALA A 716 -14.28 -29.63 13.10
C ALA A 716 -14.52 -30.15 14.54
N PHE A 717 -15.68 -30.77 14.81
CA PHE A 717 -15.97 -31.37 16.12
C PHE A 717 -15.12 -32.62 16.39
N GLU A 718 -14.87 -33.44 15.37
CA GLU A 718 -13.93 -34.58 15.44
C GLU A 718 -12.50 -34.10 15.68
N VAL A 719 -12.06 -33.08 14.95
CA VAL A 719 -10.75 -32.45 15.15
C VAL A 719 -10.61 -31.96 16.59
N LYS A 720 -11.60 -31.21 17.09
CA LYS A 720 -11.66 -30.72 18.48
C LYS A 720 -11.56 -31.84 19.52
N ASN A 721 -12.30 -32.93 19.35
CA ASN A 721 -12.29 -34.04 20.30
C ASN A 721 -10.97 -34.83 20.30
N LEU A 722 -10.27 -34.87 19.15
CA LEU A 722 -8.98 -35.53 19.05
C LEU A 722 -7.88 -34.67 19.68
N ILE A 723 -7.78 -33.39 19.29
CA ILE A 723 -6.74 -32.50 19.82
C ILE A 723 -6.88 -32.29 21.34
N ALA A 724 -8.10 -32.29 21.88
CA ALA A 724 -8.34 -32.20 23.33
C ALA A 724 -7.78 -33.39 24.13
N LYS A 725 -7.45 -34.51 23.48
CA LYS A 725 -6.82 -35.69 24.10
C LYS A 725 -5.29 -35.68 23.98
N ILE A 726 -4.72 -34.72 23.25
CA ILE A 726 -3.28 -34.57 23.08
C ILE A 726 -2.75 -33.67 24.19
N THR A 727 -1.73 -34.14 24.89
CA THR A 727 -1.06 -33.43 25.99
C THR A 727 0.35 -33.01 25.59
N PRO A 728 0.92 -31.94 26.16
CA PRO A 728 2.32 -31.57 25.91
C PRO A 728 3.29 -32.74 26.18
N GLN A 729 3.08 -33.50 27.26
CA GLN A 729 3.90 -34.66 27.60
C GLN A 729 3.77 -35.80 26.57
N GLY A 730 2.59 -35.96 25.97
CA GLY A 730 2.36 -36.92 24.89
C GLY A 730 3.03 -36.57 23.56
N LEU A 731 3.71 -35.42 23.48
CA LEU A 731 4.50 -34.99 22.32
C LEU A 731 6.01 -35.03 22.58
N LEU A 732 6.45 -35.39 23.79
CA LEU A 732 7.87 -35.52 24.13
C LEU A 732 8.40 -36.91 23.82
N SER A 733 9.68 -37.02 23.46
CA SER A 733 10.34 -38.31 23.33
C SER A 733 10.67 -38.87 24.73
N HIS A 734 10.79 -40.19 24.88
CA HIS A 734 11.17 -40.82 26.15
C HIS A 734 12.55 -40.38 26.69
N VAL A 735 13.35 -39.68 25.87
CA VAL A 735 14.68 -39.15 26.24
C VAL A 735 14.58 -37.78 26.93
N ASP A 736 13.46 -37.07 26.78
CA ASP A 736 13.26 -35.70 27.29
C ASP A 736 12.51 -35.66 28.65
N LEU A 737 12.20 -36.83 29.23
CA LEU A 737 11.44 -36.99 30.48
C LEU A 737 12.29 -37.39 31.70
N GLU A 738 13.60 -37.52 31.54
CA GLU A 738 14.61 -37.60 32.62
C GLU A 738 15.29 -36.24 32.81
#